data_AF-A0A1C4XP23-F1
#
_entry.id   AF-A0A1C4XP23-F1
#
_cell.length_a   1.000
_cell.length_b   1.000
_cell.length_c   1.000
_cell.angle_alpha   90.00
_cell.angle_beta   90.00
_cell.angle_gamma   90.00
#
_symmetry.space_group_name_H-M   'P 1'
#
loop_
_entity.id
_entity.type
_entity.pdbx_description
1 polymer ?
#
loop_
_entity_poly.entity_id
_entity_poly.type
_entity_poly.pdbx_seq_one_letter_code
_entity_poly.pdbx_strand_id
1 'polypeptide(L)'
;MRTRSARLAGVLLLTPLLGLAGPPPVVAAPPGADTAAEDVPRASSHPTSVTTLAAAGVAPADGLETAKTTRPVAPGLDLTSFDRYDQQGWLRADALTADLTGDLSVDYVNSGAVSRAEPLRGAADASRAVAAVNGDFFDINNSGAAQGIGIRNGELIQSPVAGHTNAVAVTADGLGRVIQVHFDGTATLPGGPVTLTQFNNMVQGNGIGVFTALWGSYDRGRAVEGAARVTEVAVVDGRVATVADRAGSGPIPAGTTILLGRDAGANALAGLRPGDAVTVAYRPKPSDGSTLHAAVGGGNVLVRDGVVQQIADTSLAPRTSVGFTADGRKMIMLTVDGRQVDSRGVTQTEMGRMMAELGAHHALNLDGGGSSTLLAREPGAPTVQVENSPSDGTERAVPNGLAVYAPEGSGRLTGYWLETAADPTAAPGVSPVRGGRPDRVFPGLTRRLTAAGHDETYGPAAGTPQWRANPAAQGKVDADGVFRASRPGRTTVTASRGAARGTLDLTVLGPLARIDSTVDRVGLDGTGGTGTFGVVGYDAEGNTAPIEPADLSLDYDRDLLRITPTADGNLTVAALRDSGSALVTVTVAGQRTIVPVTVGLTDVPVAGFDDAANWKFSAARATGSVTPVPGRTGTGLKMSYDFGQSTGTRAAYADPPAWIQVPGQPQAFGMWIKGNGTGEWPSLHLHDAQDTQHVLRGPLVTWTDWRYVEFAVPAGVQYPLRVRRFYVAETNAAAKYTSEVIIDDLVAKVSPTVDVPAEPHRTDPVVLRDGTVAGMPWRFAVLSDAQFVAANPDSDLVAQARRTLREVKAAKPDFLVINGDFVDTAYPADFALAKRILDEELGGELPYYYVPGNHEIMGAPIANFEAVFGAPSRVFDHRGTRFVTLNSSTGTLRGGGFDQVRALRTALDSAAGDERIGSVVVLHHHPPRDPGPAKASQLTDRKEAALVEQWLADFQHRTGKGALFVGGHVGTFHADRIDGVPFLINGNAGKGPSSPADQGGFTGWTMVGVDPVTRQEAERARRDPLVEGPRWVAAEFRAHVDRLTLAAPDTVAVGTPGKVTATITQPGGRTVPVAAPVSADWSASPSVLVGDGKVKPWHVARLDPATGTLTALRPAGSVVLAVTVNGVRAEATVRLTAAVSEAAPAA
;
A
#
# COMPACT_ATOMS: atom_id res chain seq x y z
N MET A 1 41.87 49.83 23.14
CA MET A 1 42.28 50.71 22.01
C MET A 1 42.58 49.84 20.76
N ARG A 2 43.15 50.36 19.65
CA ARG A 2 43.07 49.81 18.24
C ARG A 2 44.34 50.15 17.39
N THR A 3 44.71 49.62 16.19
CA THR A 3 44.45 48.42 15.31
C THR A 3 45.32 48.49 13.99
N ARG A 4 45.50 47.37 13.24
CA ARG A 4 45.87 47.27 11.77
C ARG A 4 47.33 47.62 11.34
N SER A 5 47.92 47.22 10.18
CA SER A 5 47.63 46.18 9.14
C SER A 5 48.77 45.91 8.11
N ALA A 6 48.93 44.63 7.68
CA ALA A 6 49.08 44.09 6.30
C ALA A 6 50.25 44.39 5.29
N ARG A 7 50.47 43.44 4.33
CA ARG A 7 51.32 43.38 3.08
C ARG A 7 51.03 42.02 2.33
N LEU A 8 51.49 41.56 1.13
CA LEU A 8 52.40 41.98 0.02
C LEU A 8 51.96 41.42 -1.40
N ALA A 9 52.86 40.91 -2.28
CA ALA A 9 52.73 40.32 -3.65
C ALA A 9 53.94 39.34 -3.92
N GLY A 10 54.23 38.64 -5.05
CA GLY A 10 53.82 38.52 -6.50
C GLY A 10 54.85 37.57 -7.24
N VAL A 11 55.02 37.37 -8.57
CA VAL A 11 54.30 37.68 -9.85
C VAL A 11 55.05 37.04 -11.12
N LEU A 12 54.39 36.74 -12.27
CA LEU A 12 54.91 36.38 -13.65
C LEU A 12 55.74 35.05 -13.88
N LEU A 13 55.97 34.46 -15.10
CA LEU A 13 55.19 34.20 -16.36
C LEU A 13 55.94 33.22 -17.35
N LEU A 14 55.23 32.66 -18.37
CA LEU A 14 55.67 32.06 -19.68
C LEU A 14 56.12 30.56 -19.84
N THR A 15 55.94 30.04 -21.08
CA THR A 15 56.11 28.66 -21.64
C THR A 15 56.63 28.76 -23.12
N PRO A 16 56.82 27.72 -24.00
CA PRO A 16 56.45 26.28 -23.96
C PRO A 16 57.42 25.23 -24.64
N LEU A 17 56.93 23.97 -24.73
CA LEU A 17 57.16 22.90 -25.77
C LEU A 17 58.27 21.81 -25.67
N LEU A 18 57.86 20.60 -26.11
CA LEU A 18 58.59 19.38 -26.58
C LEU A 18 59.34 18.45 -25.59
N GLY A 19 59.09 17.13 -25.69
CA GLY A 19 59.99 16.05 -25.24
C GLY A 19 59.34 14.84 -24.54
N LEU A 20 59.36 13.65 -25.17
CA LEU A 20 58.91 12.36 -24.60
C LEU A 20 59.93 11.76 -23.62
N ALA A 21 59.47 11.15 -22.50
CA ALA A 21 59.87 9.79 -22.03
C ALA A 21 59.36 9.41 -20.61
N GLY A 22 58.77 8.22 -20.48
CA GLY A 22 58.95 7.26 -19.36
C GLY A 22 58.45 7.58 -17.92
N PRO A 23 57.49 6.81 -17.36
CA PRO A 23 57.25 6.75 -15.92
C PRO A 23 58.15 5.72 -15.19
N PRO A 24 58.81 6.07 -14.08
CA PRO A 24 59.55 5.15 -13.20
C PRO A 24 58.64 4.58 -12.07
N PRO A 25 59.14 3.72 -11.15
CA PRO A 25 58.55 2.41 -10.90
C PRO A 25 57.37 2.35 -9.92
N VAL A 26 56.55 1.32 -10.07
CA VAL A 26 55.56 0.88 -9.08
C VAL A 26 56.28 0.22 -7.89
N VAL A 27 55.98 0.67 -6.66
CA VAL A 27 56.33 -0.06 -5.44
C VAL A 27 55.24 -1.11 -5.17
N ALA A 28 55.65 -2.36 -4.96
CA ALA A 28 54.73 -3.47 -4.83
C ALA A 28 53.87 -3.40 -3.56
N ALA A 29 52.56 -3.66 -3.72
CA ALA A 29 51.69 -4.05 -2.61
C ALA A 29 52.00 -5.51 -2.19
N PRO A 30 51.79 -5.88 -0.90
CA PRO A 30 51.89 -7.28 -0.49
C PRO A 30 50.81 -8.14 -1.17
N PRO A 31 51.04 -9.46 -1.31
CA PRO A 31 50.09 -10.33 -2.01
C PRO A 31 48.75 -10.39 -1.27
N GLY A 32 47.69 -9.95 -1.95
CA GLY A 32 46.33 -10.32 -1.57
C GLY A 32 46.17 -11.84 -1.73
N ALA A 33 45.46 -12.47 -0.79
CA ALA A 33 45.11 -13.88 -0.94
C ALA A 33 43.96 -13.99 -1.95
N ASP A 34 44.24 -14.54 -3.14
CA ASP A 34 43.22 -14.92 -4.11
C ASP A 34 42.40 -16.11 -3.58
N THR A 35 41.42 -15.83 -2.72
CA THR A 35 40.31 -16.74 -2.47
C THR A 35 39.31 -16.57 -3.62
N ALA A 36 39.36 -17.47 -4.59
CA ALA A 36 38.37 -17.53 -5.66
C ALA A 36 36.95 -17.60 -5.06
N ALA A 37 36.11 -16.64 -5.43
CA ALA A 37 34.70 -16.68 -5.13
C ALA A 37 34.01 -17.61 -6.14
N GLU A 38 34.17 -18.92 -5.97
CA GLU A 38 33.46 -19.93 -6.77
C GLU A 38 31.95 -19.88 -6.50
N ASP A 39 31.17 -20.08 -7.56
CA ASP A 39 29.71 -20.12 -7.49
C ASP A 39 29.20 -21.31 -6.69
N VAL A 40 28.75 -21.04 -5.47
CA VAL A 40 27.92 -21.97 -4.68
C VAL A 40 26.47 -21.47 -4.73
N PRO A 41 25.53 -22.22 -5.33
CA PRO A 41 24.12 -21.83 -5.35
C PRO A 41 23.59 -21.51 -3.95
N ARG A 42 22.94 -20.35 -3.80
CA ARG A 42 22.29 -19.97 -2.54
C ARG A 42 21.18 -20.98 -2.24
N ALA A 43 21.35 -21.74 -1.16
CA ALA A 43 20.42 -22.81 -0.80
C ALA A 43 19.10 -22.34 -0.15
N SER A 44 18.91 -21.02 -0.01
CA SER A 44 17.68 -20.43 0.52
C SER A 44 16.68 -20.19 -0.60
N SER A 45 15.49 -20.75 -0.44
CA SER A 45 14.39 -20.62 -1.41
C SER A 45 13.76 -19.23 -1.38
N HIS A 46 13.81 -18.51 -0.26
CA HIS A 46 13.61 -17.07 -0.28
C HIS A 46 14.95 -16.33 -0.19
N PRO A 47 15.26 -15.38 -1.10
CA PRO A 47 16.14 -14.29 -0.75
C PRO A 47 15.47 -13.47 0.36
N THR A 48 16.21 -13.09 1.40
CA THR A 48 15.73 -12.03 2.30
C THR A 48 15.48 -10.77 1.49
N SER A 49 14.31 -10.14 1.62
CA SER A 49 13.99 -8.87 0.98
C SER A 49 14.96 -7.79 1.43
N VAL A 50 15.99 -7.52 0.64
CA VAL A 50 17.00 -6.51 0.98
C VAL A 50 16.55 -5.18 0.41
N THR A 51 16.02 -4.28 1.24
CA THR A 51 16.09 -2.85 0.95
C THR A 51 17.57 -2.46 0.98
N THR A 52 18.26 -2.53 -0.16
CA THR A 52 19.73 -2.54 -0.18
C THR A 52 20.31 -1.24 0.36
N LEU A 53 21.03 -1.36 1.47
CA LEU A 53 22.22 -0.53 1.68
C LEU A 53 23.18 -0.84 0.54
N ALA A 54 23.18 0.01 -0.48
CA ALA A 54 23.96 -0.21 -1.69
C ALA A 54 25.45 -0.30 -1.35
N ALA A 55 26.02 -1.50 -1.50
CA ALA A 55 27.46 -1.65 -1.70
C ALA A 55 27.84 -0.87 -2.97
N ALA A 56 29.02 -0.25 -2.99
CA ALA A 56 29.38 0.78 -3.97
C ALA A 56 29.29 0.30 -5.44
N GLY A 57 28.12 0.56 -6.04
CA GLY A 57 27.75 0.33 -7.42
C GLY A 57 26.74 1.41 -7.81
N VAL A 58 26.59 1.68 -9.11
CA VAL A 58 25.91 2.89 -9.61
C VAL A 58 24.46 2.96 -9.11
N ALA A 59 24.13 3.99 -8.34
CA ALA A 59 22.76 4.27 -7.91
C ALA A 59 21.90 4.64 -9.15
N PRO A 60 20.67 4.09 -9.30
CA PRO A 60 19.77 4.46 -10.39
C PRO A 60 19.46 5.95 -10.38
N ALA A 61 19.29 6.56 -11.55
CA ALA A 61 19.11 8.00 -11.65
C ALA A 61 17.81 8.47 -10.97
N ASP A 62 17.93 9.31 -9.95
CA ASP A 62 16.85 10.07 -9.30
C ASP A 62 15.75 9.28 -8.55
N GLY A 63 15.97 8.00 -8.22
CA GLY A 63 15.00 7.16 -7.48
C GLY A 63 15.58 6.31 -6.35
N LEU A 64 14.71 5.82 -5.47
CA LEU A 64 15.01 4.87 -4.39
C LEU A 64 14.49 3.48 -4.74
N GLU A 65 15.33 2.44 -4.62
CA GLU A 65 14.90 1.04 -4.63
C GLU A 65 14.38 0.69 -3.22
N THR A 66 13.10 0.33 -3.10
CA THR A 66 12.46 0.10 -1.79
C THR A 66 12.37 -1.38 -1.44
N ALA A 67 12.15 -2.25 -2.43
CA ALA A 67 12.19 -3.70 -2.30
C ALA A 67 12.78 -4.35 -3.55
N LYS A 68 13.47 -5.48 -3.37
CA LYS A 68 14.01 -6.30 -4.46
C LYS A 68 14.16 -7.76 -4.06
N THR A 69 13.79 -8.65 -4.96
CA THR A 69 13.95 -10.11 -4.84
C THR A 69 14.38 -10.69 -6.18
N THR A 70 15.21 -11.74 -6.15
CA THR A 70 15.63 -12.48 -7.34
C THR A 70 15.49 -13.98 -7.07
N ARG A 71 14.83 -14.71 -7.98
CA ARG A 71 14.64 -16.16 -7.92
C ARG A 71 14.97 -16.81 -9.28
N PRO A 72 15.56 -18.03 -9.30
CA PRO A 72 15.71 -18.79 -10.53
C PRO A 72 14.34 -19.25 -11.05
N VAL A 73 14.27 -19.48 -12.35
CA VAL A 73 13.12 -20.09 -13.06
C VAL A 73 13.56 -21.34 -13.84
N ALA A 74 14.75 -21.27 -14.45
CA ALA A 74 15.47 -22.36 -15.09
C ALA A 74 17.00 -22.06 -15.05
N PRO A 75 17.89 -23.01 -15.36
CA PRO A 75 19.33 -22.72 -15.48
C PRO A 75 19.60 -21.62 -16.50
N GLY A 76 20.28 -20.55 -16.09
CA GLY A 76 20.51 -19.37 -16.93
C GLY A 76 19.31 -18.43 -17.08
N LEU A 77 18.20 -18.65 -16.38
CA LEU A 77 16.99 -17.81 -16.38
C LEU A 77 16.60 -17.40 -14.95
N ASP A 78 16.86 -16.14 -14.62
CA ASP A 78 16.48 -15.52 -13.34
C ASP A 78 15.32 -14.54 -13.53
N LEU A 79 14.37 -14.54 -12.59
CA LEU A 79 13.39 -13.48 -12.41
C LEU A 79 13.84 -12.54 -11.29
N THR A 80 13.82 -11.23 -11.55
CA THR A 80 14.04 -10.18 -10.54
C THR A 80 12.84 -9.24 -10.47
N SER A 81 12.19 -9.21 -9.30
CA SER A 81 11.10 -8.29 -8.96
C SER A 81 11.64 -7.11 -8.16
N PHE A 82 11.19 -5.90 -8.46
CA PHE A 82 11.62 -4.71 -7.72
C PHE A 82 10.58 -3.58 -7.68
N ASP A 83 10.60 -2.86 -6.56
CA ASP A 83 9.82 -1.65 -6.32
C ASP A 83 10.75 -0.43 -6.28
N ARG A 84 10.42 0.61 -7.05
CA ARG A 84 11.13 1.89 -7.09
C ARG A 84 10.19 3.03 -6.72
N TYR A 85 10.74 4.04 -6.06
CA TYR A 85 10.03 5.21 -5.58
C TYR A 85 10.80 6.46 -5.98
N ASP A 86 10.16 7.40 -6.69
CA ASP A 86 10.77 8.62 -7.20
C ASP A 86 9.86 9.85 -6.99
N GLN A 87 10.29 11.03 -7.46
CA GLN A 87 9.52 12.27 -7.35
C GLN A 87 8.15 12.22 -8.07
N GLN A 88 8.03 11.43 -9.13
CA GLN A 88 6.80 11.25 -9.90
C GLN A 88 5.85 10.23 -9.22
N GLY A 89 6.39 9.20 -8.56
CA GLY A 89 5.62 8.28 -7.73
C GLY A 89 6.26 6.89 -7.56
N TRP A 90 5.43 5.89 -7.29
CA TRP A 90 5.82 4.48 -7.19
C TRP A 90 5.87 3.80 -8.56
N LEU A 91 6.74 2.80 -8.67
CA LEU A 91 6.88 1.89 -9.79
C LEU A 91 7.04 0.47 -9.26
N ARG A 92 6.28 -0.48 -9.84
CA ARG A 92 6.48 -1.92 -9.71
C ARG A 92 6.98 -2.47 -11.04
N ALA A 93 8.03 -3.27 -11.00
CA ALA A 93 8.63 -3.86 -12.19
C ALA A 93 9.15 -5.28 -11.92
N ASP A 94 9.07 -6.11 -12.96
CA ASP A 94 9.43 -7.52 -12.92
C ASP A 94 10.22 -7.85 -14.19
N ALA A 95 11.41 -8.45 -14.03
CA ALA A 95 12.42 -8.57 -15.07
C ALA A 95 12.99 -9.99 -15.14
N LEU A 96 12.78 -10.68 -16.27
CA LEU A 96 13.42 -11.94 -16.60
C LEU A 96 14.74 -11.66 -17.34
N THR A 97 15.83 -12.28 -16.87
CA THR A 97 17.13 -12.24 -17.54
C THR A 97 17.52 -13.66 -17.97
N ALA A 98 17.69 -13.88 -19.27
CA ALA A 98 18.01 -15.16 -19.87
C ALA A 98 19.40 -15.15 -20.52
N ASP A 99 20.19 -16.19 -20.27
CA ASP A 99 21.46 -16.45 -20.96
C ASP A 99 21.24 -17.39 -22.16
N LEU A 100 21.35 -16.84 -23.38
CA LEU A 100 21.13 -17.54 -24.64
C LEU A 100 22.36 -18.36 -25.10
N THR A 101 23.37 -18.54 -24.23
CA THR A 101 24.53 -19.40 -24.52
C THR A 101 24.44 -20.78 -23.87
N GLY A 102 23.48 -20.98 -22.96
CA GLY A 102 23.15 -22.29 -22.39
C GLY A 102 22.04 -23.01 -23.17
N ASP A 103 21.47 -24.05 -22.56
CA ASP A 103 20.45 -24.91 -23.18
C ASP A 103 19.04 -24.30 -23.23
N LEU A 104 18.89 -22.99 -22.98
CA LEU A 104 17.60 -22.28 -23.08
C LEU A 104 17.25 -22.02 -24.54
N SER A 105 15.99 -22.26 -24.92
CA SER A 105 15.45 -21.81 -26.21
C SER A 105 14.35 -20.77 -26.03
N VAL A 106 14.13 -19.97 -27.06
CA VAL A 106 13.16 -18.87 -27.06
C VAL A 106 12.37 -18.91 -28.35
N ASP A 107 11.05 -19.01 -28.27
CA ASP A 107 10.18 -19.14 -29.44
C ASP A 107 8.87 -18.33 -29.33
N TYR A 108 8.28 -18.03 -30.49
CA TYR A 108 6.99 -17.35 -30.60
C TYR A 108 5.86 -18.25 -30.10
N VAL A 109 5.08 -17.76 -29.13
CA VAL A 109 3.93 -18.50 -28.58
C VAL A 109 2.62 -17.81 -28.94
N ASN A 110 1.60 -18.57 -29.32
CA ASN A 110 0.24 -18.10 -29.55
C ASN A 110 -0.76 -19.24 -29.35
N SER A 111 -2.05 -18.93 -29.39
CA SER A 111 -3.15 -19.90 -29.28
C SER A 111 -3.15 -21.05 -30.31
N GLY A 112 -2.28 -20.99 -31.33
CA GLY A 112 -2.32 -21.86 -32.51
C GLY A 112 -3.14 -21.30 -33.68
N ALA A 113 -3.80 -20.16 -33.52
CA ALA A 113 -4.43 -19.40 -34.61
C ALA A 113 -4.09 -17.90 -34.51
N VAL A 114 -3.92 -17.23 -35.64
CA VAL A 114 -3.60 -15.80 -35.70
C VAL A 114 -4.81 -14.95 -35.29
N SER A 115 -6.01 -15.29 -35.75
CA SER A 115 -7.26 -14.60 -35.41
C SER A 115 -7.91 -15.10 -34.11
N ARG A 116 -7.12 -15.49 -33.11
CA ARG A 116 -7.60 -15.86 -31.77
C ARG A 116 -6.62 -15.40 -30.70
N ALA A 117 -6.96 -14.28 -30.07
CA ALA A 117 -6.36 -13.85 -28.83
C ALA A 117 -6.92 -14.67 -27.65
N GLU A 118 -6.06 -14.99 -26.68
CA GLU A 118 -6.42 -15.65 -25.41
C GLU A 118 -5.41 -15.22 -24.32
N PRO A 119 -5.70 -15.41 -23.01
CA PRO A 119 -4.72 -15.10 -21.96
C PRO A 119 -3.42 -15.87 -22.21
N LEU A 120 -2.28 -15.16 -22.20
CA LEU A 120 -0.97 -15.67 -22.62
C LEU A 120 -0.61 -17.01 -21.96
N ARG A 121 -0.96 -17.18 -20.70
CA ARG A 121 -0.76 -18.39 -19.89
C ARG A 121 -1.35 -19.64 -20.53
N GLY A 122 -2.51 -19.54 -21.19
CA GLY A 122 -3.12 -20.67 -21.91
C GLY A 122 -2.19 -21.24 -22.98
N ALA A 123 -1.53 -20.36 -23.75
CA ALA A 123 -0.58 -20.74 -24.78
C ALA A 123 0.80 -21.13 -24.20
N ALA A 124 1.23 -20.48 -23.11
CA ALA A 124 2.48 -20.78 -22.42
C ALA A 124 2.46 -22.17 -21.74
N ASP A 125 1.41 -22.49 -20.99
CA ASP A 125 1.24 -23.82 -20.37
C ASP A 125 1.05 -24.92 -21.43
N ALA A 126 0.28 -24.65 -22.50
CA ALA A 126 0.08 -25.59 -23.60
C ALA A 126 1.37 -25.93 -24.37
N SER A 127 2.31 -24.97 -24.47
CA SER A 127 3.63 -25.17 -25.07
C SER A 127 4.70 -25.64 -24.08
N ARG A 128 4.39 -25.69 -22.77
CA ARG A 128 5.32 -25.99 -21.66
C ARG A 128 6.47 -24.97 -21.53
N ALA A 129 6.19 -23.70 -21.78
CA ALA A 129 7.12 -22.61 -21.47
C ALA A 129 7.45 -22.57 -19.97
N VAL A 130 8.66 -22.16 -19.63
CA VAL A 130 9.05 -21.90 -18.22
C VAL A 130 8.91 -20.43 -17.84
N ALA A 131 8.87 -19.55 -18.83
CA ALA A 131 8.51 -18.14 -18.69
C ALA A 131 8.01 -17.58 -20.03
N ALA A 132 7.26 -16.47 -20.00
CA ALA A 132 6.87 -15.74 -21.21
C ALA A 132 6.54 -14.28 -20.91
N VAL A 133 6.57 -13.42 -21.93
CA VAL A 133 5.96 -12.08 -21.89
C VAL A 133 5.02 -11.87 -23.07
N ASN A 134 4.04 -10.98 -22.92
CA ASN A 134 3.12 -10.63 -24.00
C ASN A 134 3.88 -10.01 -25.19
N GLY A 135 3.34 -10.23 -26.39
CA GLY A 135 3.95 -9.82 -27.63
C GLY A 135 3.40 -8.51 -28.18
N ASP A 136 2.86 -8.61 -29.39
CA ASP A 136 2.75 -7.50 -30.32
C ASP A 136 1.40 -6.77 -30.27
N PHE A 137 1.37 -5.56 -30.82
CA PHE A 137 0.16 -4.75 -30.99
C PHE A 137 -0.83 -5.46 -31.93
N PHE A 138 -2.13 -5.31 -31.70
CA PHE A 138 -3.14 -6.14 -32.38
C PHE A 138 -4.46 -5.43 -32.68
N ASP A 139 -5.24 -6.05 -33.57
CA ASP A 139 -6.61 -5.66 -33.94
C ASP A 139 -7.62 -6.02 -32.82
N ILE A 140 -7.37 -5.47 -31.63
CA ILE A 140 -7.93 -5.84 -30.32
C ILE A 140 -9.46 -5.91 -30.25
N ASN A 141 -10.16 -5.03 -30.97
CA ASN A 141 -11.62 -4.96 -30.95
C ASN A 141 -12.29 -5.76 -32.08
N ASN A 142 -11.52 -6.45 -32.94
CA ASN A 142 -12.06 -7.16 -34.11
C ASN A 142 -11.45 -8.57 -34.25
N SER A 143 -10.43 -8.76 -35.09
CA SER A 143 -9.90 -10.09 -35.41
C SER A 143 -8.98 -10.69 -34.34
N GLY A 144 -8.47 -9.87 -33.42
CA GLY A 144 -7.47 -10.28 -32.44
C GLY A 144 -6.08 -10.56 -33.03
N ALA A 145 -5.85 -10.35 -34.33
CA ALA A 145 -4.58 -10.63 -34.99
C ALA A 145 -3.51 -9.57 -34.68
N ALA A 146 -2.27 -10.00 -34.43
CA ALA A 146 -1.12 -9.12 -34.23
C ALA A 146 -0.68 -8.43 -35.53
N GLN A 147 -0.09 -7.24 -35.41
CA GLN A 147 0.16 -6.33 -36.53
C GLN A 147 1.54 -6.51 -37.18
N GLY A 148 2.54 -7.00 -36.47
CA GLY A 148 3.91 -7.20 -36.91
C GLY A 148 4.22 -8.64 -37.32
N ILE A 149 5.52 -8.98 -37.31
CA ILE A 149 6.01 -10.31 -37.69
C ILE A 149 5.69 -11.36 -36.61
N GLY A 150 5.38 -12.58 -37.03
CA GLY A 150 5.43 -13.77 -36.17
C GLY A 150 6.19 -14.87 -36.87
N ILE A 151 7.30 -15.33 -36.29
CA ILE A 151 8.08 -16.49 -36.76
C ILE A 151 8.21 -17.45 -35.58
N ARG A 152 7.84 -18.72 -35.79
CA ARG A 152 7.92 -19.79 -34.80
C ARG A 152 8.71 -20.96 -35.36
N ASN A 153 9.75 -21.43 -34.67
CA ASN A 153 10.64 -22.51 -35.13
C ASN A 153 11.10 -22.34 -36.61
N GLY A 154 11.42 -21.12 -37.01
CA GLY A 154 11.82 -20.72 -38.37
C GLY A 154 10.68 -20.56 -39.39
N GLU A 155 9.45 -21.00 -39.06
CA GLU A 155 8.29 -20.88 -39.93
C GLU A 155 7.58 -19.53 -39.77
N LEU A 156 7.14 -18.94 -40.90
CA LEU A 156 6.35 -17.72 -40.89
C LEU A 156 4.92 -18.01 -40.43
N ILE A 157 4.51 -17.46 -39.29
CA ILE A 157 3.14 -17.53 -38.78
C ILE A 157 2.30 -16.37 -39.33
N GLN A 158 2.86 -15.17 -39.35
CA GLN A 158 2.21 -13.97 -39.91
C GLN A 158 3.23 -12.94 -40.40
N SER A 159 2.90 -12.21 -41.47
CA SER A 159 3.65 -11.06 -41.95
C SER A 159 3.28 -9.78 -41.19
N PRO A 160 4.18 -8.78 -41.10
CA PRO A 160 3.82 -7.44 -40.66
C PRO A 160 2.88 -6.71 -41.64
N VAL A 161 2.01 -5.87 -41.09
CA VAL A 161 1.28 -4.82 -41.81
C VAL A 161 2.20 -3.61 -42.05
N ALA A 162 1.75 -2.64 -42.85
CA ALA A 162 2.52 -1.43 -43.11
C ALA A 162 2.83 -0.66 -41.80
N GLY A 163 4.12 -0.41 -41.53
CA GLY A 163 4.61 0.27 -40.32
C GLY A 163 5.17 -0.66 -39.24
N HIS A 164 4.61 -1.87 -39.08
CA HIS A 164 4.89 -2.77 -37.95
C HIS A 164 6.06 -3.74 -38.22
N THR A 165 7.14 -3.22 -38.80
CA THR A 165 8.28 -4.05 -39.26
C THR A 165 9.37 -4.25 -38.22
N ASN A 166 9.37 -3.51 -37.11
CA ASN A 166 10.33 -3.71 -36.02
C ASN A 166 10.01 -5.01 -35.27
N ALA A 167 11.03 -5.77 -34.89
CA ALA A 167 10.89 -7.06 -34.25
C ALA A 167 11.98 -7.33 -33.20
N VAL A 168 11.59 -8.08 -32.18
CA VAL A 168 12.50 -8.82 -31.29
C VAL A 168 12.64 -10.21 -31.88
N ALA A 169 13.86 -10.64 -32.14
CA ALA A 169 14.12 -11.91 -32.80
C ALA A 169 15.30 -12.66 -32.18
N VAL A 170 15.28 -13.98 -32.31
CA VAL A 170 16.40 -14.87 -32.00
C VAL A 170 16.82 -15.56 -33.30
N THR A 171 18.10 -15.43 -33.62
CA THR A 171 18.70 -16.02 -34.83
C THR A 171 18.83 -17.54 -34.71
N ALA A 172 19.04 -18.23 -35.84
CA ALA A 172 19.33 -19.66 -35.86
C ALA A 172 20.62 -20.03 -35.08
N ASP A 173 21.52 -19.07 -34.88
CA ASP A 173 22.74 -19.20 -34.07
C ASP A 173 22.52 -18.89 -32.57
N GLY A 174 21.26 -18.82 -32.10
CA GLY A 174 20.89 -18.53 -30.72
C GLY A 174 21.02 -17.07 -30.28
N LEU A 175 21.64 -16.20 -31.09
CA LEU A 175 21.88 -14.80 -30.73
C LEU A 175 20.61 -13.94 -30.89
N GLY A 176 20.32 -13.14 -29.86
CA GLY A 176 19.20 -12.20 -29.82
C GLY A 176 19.45 -10.89 -30.57
N ARG A 177 18.40 -10.33 -31.17
CA ARG A 177 18.45 -9.15 -32.06
C ARG A 177 17.19 -8.27 -31.93
N VAL A 178 17.38 -6.95 -32.03
CA VAL A 178 16.31 -5.99 -32.37
C VAL A 178 16.55 -5.50 -33.79
N ILE A 179 15.67 -5.88 -34.72
CA ILE A 179 15.86 -5.73 -36.17
C ILE A 179 14.55 -5.31 -36.84
N GLN A 180 14.61 -5.01 -38.14
CA GLN A 180 13.42 -4.95 -38.99
C GLN A 180 13.27 -6.26 -39.77
N VAL A 181 12.04 -6.75 -39.88
CA VAL A 181 11.68 -7.90 -40.71
C VAL A 181 10.56 -7.48 -41.65
N HIS A 182 10.80 -7.65 -42.94
CA HIS A 182 9.80 -7.40 -43.98
C HIS A 182 9.21 -8.72 -44.50
N PHE A 183 8.17 -8.61 -45.32
CA PHE A 183 7.62 -9.74 -46.09
C PHE A 183 8.08 -9.66 -47.55
N ASP A 184 8.42 -10.79 -48.14
CA ASP A 184 8.86 -10.92 -49.53
C ASP A 184 8.13 -12.11 -50.15
N GLY A 185 7.21 -11.87 -51.09
CA GLY A 185 6.31 -12.89 -51.61
C GLY A 185 5.79 -12.63 -53.01
N THR A 186 5.53 -13.71 -53.76
CA THR A 186 5.07 -13.69 -55.15
C THR A 186 4.18 -14.90 -55.42
N ALA A 187 3.07 -14.69 -56.14
CA ALA A 187 2.30 -15.76 -56.75
C ALA A 187 2.49 -15.73 -58.27
N THR A 188 2.92 -16.84 -58.87
CA THR A 188 2.97 -17.01 -60.32
C THR A 188 1.62 -17.50 -60.80
N LEU A 189 0.90 -16.64 -61.51
CA LEU A 189 -0.39 -16.93 -62.15
C LEU A 189 -0.19 -17.27 -63.63
N PRO A 190 -1.19 -17.83 -64.34
CA PRO A 190 -1.10 -18.04 -65.79
C PRO A 190 -0.89 -16.75 -66.61
N GLY A 191 -1.29 -15.59 -66.06
CA GLY A 191 -1.05 -14.25 -66.64
C GLY A 191 0.30 -13.63 -66.30
N GLY A 192 1.15 -14.29 -65.50
CA GLY A 192 2.42 -13.77 -65.00
C GLY A 192 2.50 -13.70 -63.46
N PRO A 193 3.66 -13.27 -62.92
CA PRO A 193 3.85 -13.11 -61.47
C PRO A 193 3.13 -11.87 -60.92
N VAL A 194 2.55 -12.00 -59.73
CA VAL A 194 1.98 -10.91 -58.94
C VAL A 194 2.60 -10.87 -57.54
N THR A 195 2.86 -9.67 -57.02
CA THR A 195 3.42 -9.48 -55.68
C THR A 195 2.37 -9.83 -54.61
N LEU A 196 2.80 -10.57 -53.58
CA LEU A 196 2.02 -10.82 -52.38
C LEU A 196 2.45 -9.81 -51.32
N THR A 197 1.50 -9.14 -50.67
CA THR A 197 1.78 -8.06 -49.72
C THR A 197 1.76 -8.53 -48.27
N GLN A 198 0.92 -9.52 -47.95
CA GLN A 198 0.74 -10.06 -46.59
C GLN A 198 0.61 -11.59 -46.57
N PHE A 199 0.82 -12.17 -45.40
CA PHE A 199 0.59 -13.57 -45.02
C PHE A 199 -0.10 -13.62 -43.66
N ASN A 200 -1.30 -14.23 -43.61
CA ASN A 200 -2.21 -14.28 -42.46
C ASN A 200 -2.48 -12.92 -41.78
N ASN A 201 -2.46 -11.79 -42.51
CA ASN A 201 -2.61 -10.46 -41.92
C ASN A 201 -3.30 -9.44 -42.86
N MET A 202 -3.64 -8.26 -42.33
CA MET A 202 -4.45 -7.22 -42.98
C MET A 202 -3.86 -6.75 -44.32
N VAL A 203 -4.61 -6.92 -45.41
CA VAL A 203 -4.12 -6.71 -46.78
C VAL A 203 -4.04 -5.22 -47.11
N GLN A 204 -2.84 -4.78 -47.49
CA GLN A 204 -2.58 -3.43 -47.99
C GLN A 204 -3.51 -3.06 -49.16
N GLY A 205 -3.83 -1.76 -49.28
CA GLY A 205 -4.60 -1.24 -50.41
C GLY A 205 -3.96 -1.62 -51.75
N ASN A 206 -4.77 -2.12 -52.69
CA ASN A 206 -4.33 -2.72 -53.96
C ASN A 206 -3.53 -4.03 -53.89
N GLY A 207 -3.29 -4.59 -52.69
CA GLY A 207 -2.46 -5.77 -52.47
C GLY A 207 -3.17 -7.12 -52.66
N ILE A 208 -2.42 -8.19 -52.42
CA ILE A 208 -2.91 -9.57 -52.34
C ILE A 208 -2.32 -10.20 -51.07
N GLY A 209 -3.20 -10.63 -50.16
CA GLY A 209 -2.82 -11.39 -48.97
C GLY A 209 -2.88 -12.89 -49.21
N VAL A 210 -1.97 -13.63 -48.59
CA VAL A 210 -2.03 -15.09 -48.45
C VAL A 210 -2.69 -15.42 -47.12
N PHE A 211 -3.64 -16.35 -47.09
CA PHE A 211 -4.20 -16.90 -45.84
C PHE A 211 -4.13 -18.42 -45.86
N THR A 212 -3.92 -19.01 -44.69
CA THR A 212 -3.72 -20.44 -44.47
C THR A 212 -4.57 -20.91 -43.29
N ALA A 213 -4.57 -22.21 -42.98
CA ALA A 213 -5.22 -22.75 -41.78
C ALA A 213 -4.81 -22.03 -40.48
N LEU A 214 -3.58 -21.48 -40.42
CA LEU A 214 -3.09 -20.67 -39.29
C LEU A 214 -3.86 -19.37 -39.05
N TRP A 215 -4.61 -18.85 -40.04
CA TRP A 215 -5.47 -17.68 -39.81
C TRP A 215 -6.47 -17.94 -38.68
N GLY A 216 -7.08 -19.13 -38.66
CA GLY A 216 -8.22 -19.43 -37.79
C GLY A 216 -9.56 -19.24 -38.50
N SER A 217 -10.61 -18.98 -37.73
CA SER A 217 -12.01 -18.99 -38.20
C SER A 217 -12.65 -17.60 -38.34
N TYR A 218 -11.94 -16.52 -38.02
CA TYR A 218 -12.48 -15.15 -38.11
C TYR A 218 -12.72 -14.74 -39.58
N ASP A 219 -13.67 -13.84 -39.82
CA ASP A 219 -14.05 -13.41 -41.16
C ASP A 219 -12.88 -12.68 -41.87
N ARG A 220 -12.46 -13.20 -43.03
CA ARG A 220 -11.37 -12.60 -43.81
C ARG A 220 -11.76 -11.27 -44.46
N GLY A 221 -13.05 -10.93 -44.49
CA GLY A 221 -13.54 -9.61 -44.89
C GLY A 221 -12.91 -8.47 -44.10
N ARG A 222 -12.57 -8.69 -42.81
CA ARG A 222 -11.82 -7.73 -41.99
C ARG A 222 -10.46 -7.37 -42.59
N ALA A 223 -9.77 -8.32 -43.20
CA ALA A 223 -8.46 -8.11 -43.80
C ALA A 223 -8.49 -7.32 -45.13
N VAL A 224 -9.69 -7.12 -45.71
CA VAL A 224 -9.91 -6.28 -46.91
C VAL A 224 -10.94 -5.18 -46.65
N GLU A 225 -11.08 -4.74 -45.40
CA GLU A 225 -12.03 -3.71 -45.01
C GLU A 225 -11.81 -2.39 -45.77
N GLY A 226 -12.90 -1.81 -46.28
CA GLY A 226 -12.88 -0.60 -47.11
C GLY A 226 -12.35 -0.82 -48.54
N ALA A 227 -12.23 -2.07 -49.02
CA ALA A 227 -11.98 -2.34 -50.43
C ALA A 227 -13.24 -2.06 -51.28
N ALA A 228 -13.06 -1.50 -52.47
CA ALA A 228 -14.11 -1.36 -53.48
C ALA A 228 -14.28 -2.63 -54.33
N ARG A 229 -13.25 -3.49 -54.40
CA ARG A 229 -13.31 -4.84 -54.96
C ARG A 229 -12.54 -5.84 -54.13
N VAL A 230 -13.08 -7.04 -54.01
CA VAL A 230 -12.47 -8.19 -53.35
C VAL A 230 -12.45 -9.36 -54.33
N THR A 231 -11.45 -10.23 -54.24
CA THR A 231 -11.51 -11.55 -54.88
C THR A 231 -10.78 -12.56 -54.00
N GLU A 232 -11.47 -13.62 -53.59
CA GLU A 232 -10.89 -14.74 -52.84
C GLU A 232 -10.69 -15.93 -53.79
N VAL A 233 -9.49 -16.50 -53.78
CA VAL A 233 -9.10 -17.66 -54.61
C VAL A 233 -8.52 -18.74 -53.72
N ALA A 234 -9.17 -19.90 -53.67
CA ALA A 234 -8.62 -21.07 -52.98
C ALA A 234 -7.69 -21.83 -53.92
N VAL A 235 -6.49 -22.17 -53.43
CA VAL A 235 -5.45 -22.94 -54.11
C VAL A 235 -5.16 -24.20 -53.30
N VAL A 236 -5.22 -25.36 -53.95
CA VAL A 236 -4.92 -26.69 -53.40
C VAL A 236 -3.99 -27.40 -54.37
N ASP A 237 -2.93 -28.03 -53.87
CA ASP A 237 -1.91 -28.74 -54.69
C ASP A 237 -1.37 -27.91 -55.88
N GLY A 238 -1.19 -26.60 -55.68
CA GLY A 238 -0.71 -25.66 -56.70
C GLY A 238 -1.72 -25.35 -57.81
N ARG A 239 -3.02 -25.62 -57.60
CA ARG A 239 -4.10 -25.33 -58.54
C ARG A 239 -5.26 -24.59 -57.89
N VAL A 240 -5.89 -23.70 -58.65
CA VAL A 240 -7.12 -23.04 -58.22
C VAL A 240 -8.24 -24.08 -58.03
N ALA A 241 -8.86 -24.08 -56.87
CA ALA A 241 -10.04 -24.88 -56.55
C ALA A 241 -11.33 -24.06 -56.68
N THR A 242 -11.35 -22.83 -56.17
CA THR A 242 -12.49 -21.90 -56.26
C THR A 242 -12.04 -20.45 -56.46
N VAL A 243 -12.94 -19.63 -56.98
CA VAL A 243 -12.80 -18.17 -57.10
C VAL A 243 -14.13 -17.54 -56.68
N ALA A 244 -14.08 -16.49 -55.86
CA ALA A 244 -15.24 -15.74 -55.38
C ALA A 244 -14.98 -14.22 -55.41
N ASP A 245 -16.02 -13.42 -55.60
CA ASP A 245 -16.01 -11.94 -55.65
C ASP A 245 -16.09 -11.27 -54.26
N ARG A 246 -16.00 -12.08 -53.21
CA ARG A 246 -16.11 -11.70 -51.80
C ARG A 246 -15.14 -12.52 -50.95
N ALA A 247 -14.76 -11.98 -49.80
CA ALA A 247 -14.04 -12.75 -48.79
C ALA A 247 -14.93 -13.87 -48.21
N GLY A 248 -14.30 -14.96 -47.82
CA GLY A 248 -14.90 -16.06 -47.09
C GLY A 248 -14.69 -15.93 -45.58
N SER A 249 -15.56 -16.59 -44.82
CA SER A 249 -15.48 -16.70 -43.36
C SER A 249 -15.27 -18.16 -42.95
N GLY A 250 -14.96 -18.39 -41.67
CA GLY A 250 -14.69 -19.73 -41.14
C GLY A 250 -13.30 -20.27 -41.51
N PRO A 251 -12.95 -21.45 -40.96
CA PRO A 251 -11.59 -22.00 -41.03
C PRO A 251 -11.19 -22.42 -42.45
N ILE A 252 -9.93 -22.17 -42.80
CA ILE A 252 -9.31 -22.65 -44.03
C ILE A 252 -8.88 -24.12 -43.84
N PRO A 253 -9.25 -25.06 -44.73
CA PRO A 253 -8.81 -26.45 -44.62
C PRO A 253 -7.29 -26.61 -44.69
N ALA A 254 -6.75 -27.63 -44.02
CA ALA A 254 -5.32 -27.98 -44.13
C ALA A 254 -4.95 -28.29 -45.60
N GLY A 255 -3.78 -27.84 -46.04
CA GLY A 255 -3.34 -27.92 -47.44
C GLY A 255 -3.91 -26.84 -48.37
N THR A 256 -4.96 -26.12 -47.97
CA THR A 256 -5.52 -25.01 -48.75
C THR A 256 -4.77 -23.70 -48.46
N THR A 257 -4.36 -23.02 -49.52
CA THR A 257 -3.87 -21.63 -49.47
C THR A 257 -4.91 -20.73 -50.12
N ILE A 258 -5.32 -19.67 -49.42
CA ILE A 258 -6.19 -18.63 -49.96
C ILE A 258 -5.34 -17.47 -50.47
N LEU A 259 -5.58 -16.99 -51.69
CA LEU A 259 -5.15 -15.67 -52.15
C LEU A 259 -6.35 -14.71 -52.07
N LEU A 260 -6.23 -13.66 -51.26
CA LEU A 260 -7.26 -12.66 -51.04
C LEU A 260 -6.79 -11.31 -51.60
N GLY A 261 -7.30 -10.98 -52.79
CA GLY A 261 -6.98 -9.75 -53.50
C GLY A 261 -7.87 -8.59 -53.08
N ARG A 262 -7.25 -7.42 -52.95
CA ARG A 262 -7.89 -6.13 -52.66
C ARG A 262 -7.74 -5.18 -53.84
N ASP A 263 -8.83 -4.57 -54.28
CA ASP A 263 -8.86 -3.49 -55.29
C ASP A 263 -8.10 -3.88 -56.60
N ALA A 264 -6.92 -3.34 -56.89
CA ALA A 264 -6.13 -3.80 -58.04
C ALA A 264 -5.71 -5.29 -57.94
N GLY A 265 -5.36 -5.77 -56.74
CA GLY A 265 -5.06 -7.18 -56.48
C GLY A 265 -6.27 -8.09 -56.66
N ALA A 266 -7.49 -7.60 -56.39
CA ALA A 266 -8.72 -8.32 -56.72
C ALA A 266 -8.86 -8.48 -58.24
N ASN A 267 -8.68 -7.39 -59.01
CA ASN A 267 -8.72 -7.44 -60.47
C ASN A 267 -7.66 -8.40 -61.06
N ALA A 268 -6.50 -8.55 -60.44
CA ALA A 268 -5.45 -9.47 -60.87
C ALA A 268 -5.80 -10.96 -60.64
N LEU A 269 -6.60 -11.26 -59.62
CA LEU A 269 -7.07 -12.62 -59.33
C LEU A 269 -8.36 -13.00 -60.09
N ALA A 270 -9.21 -12.02 -60.41
CA ALA A 270 -10.55 -12.24 -60.99
C ALA A 270 -10.58 -12.95 -62.37
N GLY A 271 -9.45 -13.07 -63.06
CA GLY A 271 -9.33 -13.80 -64.34
C GLY A 271 -9.07 -15.30 -64.22
N LEU A 272 -8.81 -15.80 -63.00
CA LEU A 272 -8.50 -17.21 -62.73
C LEU A 272 -9.74 -18.10 -62.79
N ARG A 273 -9.55 -19.39 -63.06
CA ARG A 273 -10.58 -20.43 -63.06
C ARG A 273 -10.10 -21.70 -62.35
N PRO A 274 -11.02 -22.53 -61.82
CA PRO A 274 -10.68 -23.84 -61.28
C PRO A 274 -9.83 -24.69 -62.25
N GLY A 275 -8.75 -25.28 -61.72
CA GLY A 275 -7.75 -26.04 -62.48
C GLY A 275 -6.52 -25.24 -62.95
N ASP A 276 -6.61 -23.90 -63.04
CA ASP A 276 -5.48 -23.03 -63.40
C ASP A 276 -4.31 -23.23 -62.40
N ALA A 277 -3.08 -23.30 -62.91
CA ALA A 277 -1.89 -23.50 -62.07
C ALA A 277 -1.45 -22.20 -61.39
N VAL A 278 -1.20 -22.26 -60.09
CA VAL A 278 -0.75 -21.12 -59.26
C VAL A 278 0.35 -21.59 -58.32
N THR A 279 1.55 -21.02 -58.47
CA THR A 279 2.68 -21.29 -57.57
C THR A 279 2.84 -20.11 -56.61
N VAL A 280 2.77 -20.37 -55.31
CA VAL A 280 2.94 -19.36 -54.25
C VAL A 280 4.31 -19.54 -53.59
N ALA A 281 5.09 -18.47 -53.50
CA ALA A 281 6.35 -18.43 -52.78
C ALA A 281 6.40 -17.20 -51.88
N TYR A 282 6.87 -17.36 -50.64
CA TYR A 282 7.03 -16.27 -49.67
C TYR A 282 8.11 -16.58 -48.64
N ARG A 283 8.62 -15.53 -47.98
CA ARG A 283 9.55 -15.63 -46.86
C ARG A 283 9.49 -14.37 -45.97
N PRO A 284 9.89 -14.45 -44.70
CA PRO A 284 10.38 -13.29 -43.97
C PRO A 284 11.67 -12.76 -44.62
N LYS A 285 11.92 -11.45 -44.50
CA LYS A 285 13.12 -10.78 -45.02
C LYS A 285 13.71 -9.85 -43.95
N PRO A 286 14.60 -10.37 -43.09
CA PRO A 286 15.32 -9.58 -42.08
C PRO A 286 16.22 -8.51 -42.70
N SER A 287 16.34 -7.36 -42.03
CA SER A 287 17.10 -6.20 -42.49
C SER A 287 18.62 -6.41 -42.50
N ASP A 288 19.12 -7.35 -41.70
CA ASP A 288 20.53 -7.75 -41.61
C ASP A 288 20.86 -9.00 -42.45
N GLY A 289 19.84 -9.62 -43.08
CA GLY A 289 20.00 -10.88 -43.83
C GLY A 289 20.19 -12.13 -42.96
N SER A 290 19.97 -12.04 -41.65
CA SER A 290 20.05 -13.20 -40.74
C SER A 290 18.98 -14.27 -41.04
N THR A 291 19.22 -15.50 -40.58
CA THR A 291 18.18 -16.54 -40.50
C THR A 291 17.61 -16.53 -39.09
N LEU A 292 16.28 -16.44 -38.95
CA LEU A 292 15.60 -16.32 -37.67
C LEU A 292 14.99 -17.66 -37.25
N HIS A 293 15.19 -18.05 -35.99
CA HIS A 293 14.47 -19.15 -35.36
C HIS A 293 13.13 -18.66 -34.80
N ALA A 294 13.14 -17.51 -34.13
CA ALA A 294 11.94 -16.92 -33.53
C ALA A 294 11.89 -15.41 -33.78
N ALA A 295 10.69 -14.86 -33.95
CA ALA A 295 10.49 -13.41 -33.98
C ALA A 295 9.07 -13.00 -33.56
N VAL A 296 8.98 -11.91 -32.80
CA VAL A 296 7.73 -11.22 -32.47
C VAL A 296 7.83 -9.74 -32.84
N GLY A 297 6.77 -9.19 -33.41
CA GLY A 297 6.66 -7.76 -33.74
C GLY A 297 6.64 -6.86 -32.52
N GLY A 298 6.91 -5.57 -32.74
CA GLY A 298 6.77 -4.54 -31.72
C GLY A 298 6.82 -3.12 -32.27
N GLY A 299 6.76 -2.15 -31.36
CA GLY A 299 6.64 -0.72 -31.65
C GLY A 299 7.99 -0.02 -31.78
N ASN A 300 8.26 0.96 -30.92
CA ASN A 300 9.47 1.78 -30.99
C ASN A 300 10.71 1.06 -30.44
N VAL A 301 11.86 1.29 -31.07
CA VAL A 301 13.18 0.96 -30.51
C VAL A 301 13.47 1.93 -29.37
N LEU A 302 13.65 1.40 -28.16
CA LEU A 302 13.85 2.19 -26.93
C LEU A 302 15.32 2.43 -26.62
N VAL A 303 16.18 1.47 -26.97
CA VAL A 303 17.64 1.59 -26.86
C VAL A 303 18.25 1.11 -28.17
N ARG A 304 19.23 1.84 -28.69
CA ARG A 304 20.01 1.49 -29.88
C ARG A 304 21.48 1.81 -29.60
N ASP A 305 22.35 0.82 -29.76
CA ASP A 305 23.81 0.97 -29.58
C ASP A 305 24.18 1.55 -28.19
N GLY A 306 23.47 1.09 -27.14
CA GLY A 306 23.58 1.59 -25.77
C GLY A 306 22.92 2.96 -25.52
N VAL A 307 22.43 3.65 -26.56
CA VAL A 307 21.82 4.99 -26.44
C VAL A 307 20.30 4.89 -26.29
N VAL A 308 19.78 5.42 -25.17
CA VAL A 308 18.33 5.53 -24.92
C VAL A 308 17.70 6.53 -25.90
N GLN A 309 16.73 6.05 -26.69
CA GLN A 309 16.03 6.85 -27.69
C GLN A 309 15.01 7.77 -27.00
N GLN A 310 14.90 9.02 -27.46
CA GLN A 310 13.87 9.95 -26.98
C GLN A 310 12.58 9.74 -27.79
N ILE A 311 11.59 9.10 -27.19
CA ILE A 311 10.28 8.86 -27.79
C ILE A 311 9.33 9.97 -27.37
N ALA A 312 8.63 10.56 -28.33
CA ALA A 312 7.63 11.62 -28.12
C ALA A 312 6.28 11.08 -27.60
N ASP A 313 6.34 10.17 -26.61
CA ASP A 313 5.19 9.62 -25.89
C ASP A 313 5.29 9.98 -24.41
N THR A 314 4.43 10.90 -23.97
CA THR A 314 4.34 11.37 -22.58
C THR A 314 3.33 10.56 -21.74
N SER A 315 2.74 9.48 -22.29
CA SER A 315 1.77 8.68 -21.54
C SER A 315 2.45 7.71 -20.56
N LEU A 316 2.09 7.84 -19.28
CA LEU A 316 2.37 6.82 -18.28
C LEU A 316 1.39 5.65 -18.47
N ALA A 317 1.92 4.45 -18.67
CA ALA A 317 1.15 3.24 -18.85
C ALA A 317 1.95 2.02 -18.35
N PRO A 318 1.29 0.87 -18.10
CA PRO A 318 2.00 -0.40 -18.07
C PRO A 318 2.74 -0.62 -19.40
N ARG A 319 3.97 -1.12 -19.35
CA ARG A 319 4.79 -1.39 -20.53
C ARG A 319 5.44 -2.76 -20.44
N THR A 320 5.57 -3.40 -21.60
CA THR A 320 6.41 -4.58 -21.80
C THR A 320 7.53 -4.22 -22.78
N SER A 321 8.77 -4.62 -22.49
CA SER A 321 9.90 -4.44 -23.39
C SER A 321 10.82 -5.64 -23.35
N VAL A 322 11.43 -5.95 -24.50
CA VAL A 322 12.47 -6.97 -24.60
C VAL A 322 13.70 -6.37 -25.27
N GLY A 323 14.87 -6.72 -24.77
CA GLY A 323 16.14 -6.21 -25.24
C GLY A 323 17.29 -7.18 -24.99
N PHE A 324 18.46 -6.82 -25.52
CA PHE A 324 19.64 -7.67 -25.52
C PHE A 324 20.90 -6.87 -25.21
N THR A 325 21.88 -7.57 -24.63
CA THR A 325 23.28 -7.13 -24.48
C THR A 325 23.98 -6.96 -25.84
N ALA A 326 25.15 -6.31 -25.86
CA ALA A 326 25.82 -5.87 -27.08
C ALA A 326 26.28 -6.99 -28.03
N ASP A 327 26.52 -8.21 -27.53
CA ASP A 327 26.81 -9.39 -28.35
C ASP A 327 25.54 -10.22 -28.69
N GLY A 328 24.40 -9.87 -28.08
CA GLY A 328 23.13 -10.57 -28.21
C GLY A 328 23.05 -11.88 -27.40
N ARG A 329 23.97 -12.12 -26.45
CA ARG A 329 23.99 -13.38 -25.68
C ARG A 329 23.09 -13.39 -24.46
N LYS A 330 22.84 -12.23 -23.84
CA LYS A 330 21.84 -12.10 -22.76
C LYS A 330 20.64 -11.30 -23.22
N MET A 331 19.47 -11.84 -22.92
CA MET A 331 18.15 -11.31 -23.18
C MET A 331 17.52 -10.81 -21.88
N ILE A 332 16.87 -9.65 -21.93
CA ILE A 332 16.17 -9.03 -20.81
C ILE A 332 14.73 -8.82 -21.25
N MET A 333 13.77 -9.34 -20.49
CA MET A 333 12.34 -9.11 -20.69
C MET A 333 11.80 -8.40 -19.45
N LEU A 334 11.28 -7.19 -19.61
CA LEU A 334 10.85 -6.31 -18.52
C LEU A 334 9.36 -5.97 -18.68
N THR A 335 8.58 -6.21 -17.64
CA THR A 335 7.27 -5.58 -17.43
C THR A 335 7.37 -4.51 -16.35
N VAL A 336 6.69 -3.39 -16.58
CA VAL A 336 6.46 -2.35 -15.57
C VAL A 336 4.95 -2.16 -15.48
N ASP A 337 4.37 -2.34 -14.29
CA ASP A 337 2.94 -2.16 -14.05
C ASP A 337 2.53 -0.68 -14.15
N GLY A 338 1.23 -0.40 -14.30
CA GLY A 338 0.75 0.97 -14.38
C GLY A 338 -0.76 1.12 -14.21
N ARG A 339 -1.22 2.37 -14.05
CA ARG A 339 -2.64 2.74 -13.78
C ARG A 339 -3.17 2.25 -12.41
N GLN A 340 -2.30 1.79 -11.52
CA GLN A 340 -2.62 1.35 -10.16
C GLN A 340 -1.92 2.25 -9.13
N VAL A 341 -2.36 2.25 -7.87
CA VAL A 341 -1.72 3.06 -6.81
C VAL A 341 -0.26 2.65 -6.59
N ASP A 342 0.01 1.34 -6.67
CA ASP A 342 1.32 0.77 -6.39
C ASP A 342 2.35 0.97 -7.52
N SER A 343 1.91 1.37 -8.72
CA SER A 343 2.76 1.69 -9.87
C SER A 343 2.11 2.70 -10.82
N ARG A 344 2.75 3.85 -11.03
CA ARG A 344 2.29 4.91 -11.93
C ARG A 344 2.37 4.52 -13.42
N GLY A 345 3.17 3.51 -13.77
CA GLY A 345 3.54 3.20 -15.16
C GLY A 345 4.62 4.13 -15.71
N VAL A 346 5.12 3.85 -16.92
CA VAL A 346 6.25 4.58 -17.51
C VAL A 346 5.97 5.05 -18.93
N THR A 347 6.58 6.19 -19.28
CA THR A 347 6.77 6.59 -20.68
C THR A 347 7.71 5.61 -21.39
N GLN A 348 7.64 5.55 -22.72
CA GLN A 348 8.57 4.73 -23.52
C GLN A 348 10.03 5.14 -23.31
N THR A 349 10.29 6.44 -23.09
CA THR A 349 11.65 6.95 -22.80
C THR A 349 12.16 6.52 -21.42
N GLU A 350 11.31 6.48 -20.39
CA GLU A 350 11.66 5.90 -19.08
C GLU A 350 11.90 4.39 -19.18
N MET A 351 11.05 3.66 -19.89
CA MET A 351 11.23 2.23 -20.16
C MET A 351 12.58 1.96 -20.84
N GLY A 352 12.98 2.81 -21.80
CA GLY A 352 14.31 2.75 -22.41
C GLY A 352 15.46 2.99 -21.44
N ARG A 353 15.30 3.90 -20.45
CA ARG A 353 16.29 4.06 -19.37
C ARG A 353 16.38 2.82 -18.50
N MET A 354 15.24 2.25 -18.07
CA MET A 354 15.21 1.04 -17.24
C MET A 354 15.85 -0.16 -17.96
N MET A 355 15.57 -0.35 -19.24
CA MET A 355 16.23 -1.38 -20.05
C MET A 355 17.75 -1.18 -20.13
N ALA A 356 18.23 0.07 -20.28
CA ALA A 356 19.66 0.37 -20.27
C ALA A 356 20.30 0.22 -18.88
N GLU A 357 19.60 0.60 -17.79
CA GLU A 357 20.02 0.36 -16.40
C GLU A 357 20.17 -1.15 -16.10
N LEU A 358 19.36 -2.01 -16.73
CA LEU A 358 19.48 -3.48 -16.68
C LEU A 358 20.53 -4.07 -17.64
N GLY A 359 21.19 -3.24 -18.46
CA GLY A 359 22.27 -3.67 -19.36
C GLY A 359 21.87 -3.97 -20.82
N ALA A 360 20.66 -3.62 -21.25
CA ALA A 360 20.27 -3.74 -22.65
C ALA A 360 21.00 -2.71 -23.54
N HIS A 361 21.75 -3.20 -24.53
CA HIS A 361 22.39 -2.39 -25.58
C HIS A 361 21.42 -2.09 -26.73
N HIS A 362 20.44 -2.96 -26.95
CA HIS A 362 19.31 -2.77 -27.86
C HIS A 362 18.01 -3.18 -27.15
N ALA A 363 16.92 -2.43 -27.32
CA ALA A 363 15.62 -2.79 -26.73
C ALA A 363 14.44 -2.31 -27.59
N LEU A 364 13.34 -3.05 -27.59
CA LEU A 364 12.10 -2.76 -28.31
C LEU A 364 10.91 -2.71 -27.33
N ASN A 365 10.00 -1.74 -27.53
CA ASN A 365 8.72 -1.68 -26.83
C ASN A 365 7.72 -2.66 -27.46
N LEU A 366 7.17 -3.59 -26.67
CA LEU A 366 6.09 -4.50 -27.05
C LEU A 366 4.72 -3.90 -26.67
N ASP A 367 3.60 -4.61 -26.87
CA ASP A 367 2.29 -4.08 -26.44
C ASP A 367 2.23 -3.91 -24.91
N GLY A 368 1.35 -3.02 -24.45
CA GLY A 368 1.25 -2.64 -23.04
C GLY A 368 -0.17 -2.33 -22.58
N GLY A 369 -0.31 -1.51 -21.53
CA GLY A 369 -1.60 -1.39 -20.85
C GLY A 369 -2.00 -2.73 -20.20
N GLY A 370 -3.27 -3.11 -20.30
CA GLY A 370 -3.74 -4.39 -19.77
C GLY A 370 -3.16 -5.63 -20.47
N SER A 371 -2.50 -5.45 -21.62
CA SER A 371 -1.77 -6.52 -22.29
C SER A 371 -0.48 -6.90 -21.54
N SER A 372 0.10 -5.98 -20.74
CA SER A 372 1.37 -6.20 -20.03
C SER A 372 1.28 -7.34 -19.02
N THR A 373 1.86 -8.47 -19.40
CA THR A 373 1.84 -9.74 -18.65
C THR A 373 3.23 -10.36 -18.71
N LEU A 374 3.80 -10.65 -17.54
CA LEU A 374 4.99 -11.49 -17.38
C LEU A 374 4.60 -12.76 -16.64
N LEU A 375 4.99 -13.89 -17.23
CA LEU A 375 4.76 -15.22 -16.72
C LEU A 375 6.07 -15.88 -16.35
N ALA A 376 6.11 -16.55 -15.20
CA ALA A 376 7.24 -17.39 -14.81
C ALA A 376 6.75 -18.64 -14.06
N ARG A 377 7.54 -19.72 -14.13
CA ARG A 377 7.36 -20.94 -13.34
C ARG A 377 8.07 -20.77 -12.00
N GLU A 378 7.49 -21.25 -10.91
CA GLU A 378 8.21 -21.40 -9.64
C GLU A 378 9.06 -22.69 -9.66
N PRO A 379 10.22 -22.74 -8.97
CA PRO A 379 11.04 -23.94 -8.92
C PRO A 379 10.28 -25.17 -8.38
N GLY A 380 10.10 -26.18 -9.23
CA GLY A 380 9.32 -27.38 -8.92
C GLY A 380 7.81 -27.29 -9.19
N ALA A 381 7.30 -26.16 -9.68
CA ALA A 381 5.92 -26.03 -10.17
C ALA A 381 5.75 -26.64 -11.58
N PRO A 382 4.55 -27.12 -11.96
CA PRO A 382 4.31 -27.73 -13.27
C PRO A 382 3.89 -26.73 -14.38
N THR A 383 3.45 -25.53 -14.00
CA THR A 383 2.81 -24.51 -14.86
C THR A 383 3.34 -23.12 -14.53
N VAL A 384 3.14 -22.14 -15.42
CA VAL A 384 3.51 -20.74 -15.15
C VAL A 384 2.42 -19.98 -14.39
N GLN A 385 2.82 -18.96 -13.63
CA GLN A 385 1.93 -17.99 -13.00
C GLN A 385 2.24 -16.56 -13.47
N VAL A 386 1.34 -15.63 -13.17
CA VAL A 386 1.52 -14.19 -13.45
C VAL A 386 2.27 -13.55 -12.28
N GLU A 387 3.39 -12.89 -12.56
CA GLU A 387 4.26 -12.30 -11.53
C GLU A 387 4.02 -10.78 -11.34
N ASN A 388 3.47 -10.10 -12.34
CA ASN A 388 3.14 -8.66 -12.33
C ASN A 388 1.64 -8.43 -12.06
N SER A 389 1.17 -7.17 -12.04
CA SER A 389 -0.26 -6.85 -11.88
C SER A 389 -0.90 -6.33 -13.19
N PRO A 390 -1.70 -7.13 -13.90
CA PRO A 390 -2.37 -6.69 -15.13
C PRO A 390 -3.36 -5.53 -14.88
N SER A 391 -3.19 -4.42 -15.60
CA SER A 391 -3.94 -3.17 -15.32
C SER A 391 -5.46 -3.23 -15.55
N ASP A 392 -5.95 -4.33 -16.12
CA ASP A 392 -7.39 -4.58 -16.34
C ASP A 392 -8.00 -5.38 -15.16
N GLY A 393 -7.22 -5.66 -14.10
CA GLY A 393 -7.61 -6.46 -12.93
C GLY A 393 -7.52 -7.98 -13.15
N THR A 394 -7.36 -8.42 -14.40
CA THR A 394 -7.15 -9.81 -14.82
C THR A 394 -6.24 -9.85 -16.04
N GLU A 395 -5.66 -11.03 -16.31
CA GLU A 395 -4.85 -11.29 -17.51
C GLU A 395 -5.69 -11.09 -18.78
N ARG A 396 -5.28 -10.14 -19.64
CA ARG A 396 -5.97 -9.83 -20.89
C ARG A 396 -5.73 -10.91 -21.95
N ALA A 397 -6.73 -11.15 -22.79
CA ALA A 397 -6.56 -11.94 -24.01
C ALA A 397 -5.65 -11.21 -25.01
N VAL A 398 -4.52 -11.82 -25.37
CA VAL A 398 -3.47 -11.27 -26.25
C VAL A 398 -3.24 -12.18 -27.48
N PRO A 399 -2.76 -11.64 -28.61
CA PRO A 399 -2.56 -12.42 -29.84
C PRO A 399 -1.47 -13.49 -29.71
N ASN A 400 -0.39 -13.15 -29.00
CA ASN A 400 0.86 -13.88 -28.97
C ASN A 400 1.75 -13.38 -27.81
N GLY A 401 2.88 -14.06 -27.64
CA GLY A 401 3.97 -13.65 -26.77
C GLY A 401 5.29 -14.24 -27.22
N LEU A 402 6.33 -13.95 -26.44
CA LEU A 402 7.65 -14.54 -26.58
C LEU A 402 7.91 -15.40 -25.35
N ALA A 403 8.13 -16.70 -25.57
CA ALA A 403 8.26 -17.70 -24.51
C ALA A 403 9.69 -18.23 -24.43
N VAL A 404 10.14 -18.53 -23.22
CA VAL A 404 11.41 -19.19 -22.92
C VAL A 404 11.12 -20.62 -22.47
N TYR A 405 11.90 -21.56 -22.98
CA TYR A 405 11.81 -22.98 -22.66
C TYR A 405 13.13 -23.47 -22.05
N ALA A 406 13.02 -24.30 -21.02
CA ALA A 406 14.14 -25.05 -20.48
C ALA A 406 14.28 -26.38 -21.26
N PRO A 407 15.46 -27.04 -21.24
CA PRO A 407 15.59 -28.42 -21.70
C PRO A 407 14.68 -29.36 -20.89
N GLU A 408 14.36 -30.54 -21.44
CA GLU A 408 13.60 -31.56 -20.72
C GLU A 408 14.45 -32.11 -19.55
N GLY A 409 14.09 -31.72 -18.34
CA GLY A 409 14.77 -32.13 -17.11
C GLY A 409 14.57 -33.60 -16.77
N SER A 410 15.52 -34.16 -16.02
CA SER A 410 15.55 -35.58 -15.68
C SER A 410 14.40 -36.07 -14.79
N GLY A 411 13.59 -35.15 -14.22
CA GLY A 411 12.56 -35.46 -13.23
C GLY A 411 13.11 -36.03 -11.92
N ARG A 412 14.44 -36.10 -11.76
CA ARG A 412 15.11 -36.58 -10.56
C ARG A 412 15.28 -35.43 -9.59
N LEU A 413 14.81 -35.63 -8.37
CA LEU A 413 14.96 -34.66 -7.29
C LEU A 413 16.44 -34.29 -7.05
N THR A 414 16.79 -33.03 -7.30
CA THR A 414 18.11 -32.43 -7.02
C THR A 414 18.04 -31.35 -5.93
N GLY A 415 16.87 -30.72 -5.73
CA GLY A 415 16.66 -29.70 -4.69
C GLY A 415 15.21 -29.60 -4.23
N TYR A 416 14.97 -28.68 -3.30
CA TYR A 416 13.63 -28.32 -2.82
C TYR A 416 13.47 -26.80 -2.80
N TRP A 417 12.28 -26.31 -3.14
CA TRP A 417 11.85 -24.93 -2.95
C TRP A 417 10.91 -24.85 -1.75
N LEU A 418 11.31 -24.13 -0.69
CA LEU A 418 10.58 -24.03 0.57
C LEU A 418 9.99 -22.64 0.78
N GLU A 419 8.70 -22.61 1.10
CA GLU A 419 7.95 -21.38 1.33
C GLU A 419 6.98 -21.56 2.50
N THR A 420 6.34 -20.48 2.90
CA THR A 420 5.17 -20.56 3.78
C THR A 420 3.93 -20.86 2.94
N ALA A 421 3.08 -21.78 3.39
CA ALA A 421 1.90 -22.18 2.63
C ALA A 421 0.85 -21.05 2.44
N ALA A 422 0.95 -20.00 3.25
CA ALA A 422 0.29 -18.72 3.01
C ALA A 422 1.28 -17.75 2.34
N ASP A 423 0.88 -17.18 1.20
CA ASP A 423 1.60 -16.13 0.48
C ASP A 423 1.69 -14.85 1.35
N PRO A 424 2.89 -14.27 1.58
CA PRO A 424 3.06 -12.99 2.25
C PRO A 424 2.21 -11.83 1.71
N THR A 425 1.85 -11.79 0.42
CA THR A 425 1.03 -10.70 -0.15
C THR A 425 -0.46 -10.82 0.19
N ALA A 426 -0.94 -12.05 0.45
CA ALA A 426 -2.34 -12.35 0.76
C ALA A 426 -2.61 -12.59 2.26
N ALA A 427 -1.60 -13.07 3.00
CA ALA A 427 -1.70 -13.49 4.39
C ALA A 427 -2.24 -12.40 5.35
N PRO A 428 -2.93 -12.79 6.45
CA PRO A 428 -3.39 -11.84 7.46
C PRO A 428 -2.28 -10.91 7.98
N GLY A 429 -2.59 -9.62 8.05
CA GLY A 429 -1.64 -8.62 8.52
C GLY A 429 -2.29 -7.29 8.84
N VAL A 430 -1.51 -6.42 9.49
CA VAL A 430 -1.89 -5.07 9.90
C VAL A 430 -0.84 -4.05 9.42
N SER A 431 -0.23 -4.31 8.27
CA SER A 431 0.63 -3.35 7.56
C SER A 431 -0.24 -2.24 6.95
N PRO A 432 0.30 -1.03 6.69
CA PRO A 432 -0.39 0.01 5.91
C PRO A 432 -0.77 -0.43 4.49
N VAL A 433 -0.04 -1.41 3.93
CA VAL A 433 -0.31 -2.09 2.66
C VAL A 433 -0.82 -3.51 2.88
N ARG A 434 -1.49 -4.11 1.89
CA ARG A 434 -1.97 -5.50 1.97
C ARG A 434 -0.78 -6.47 2.15
N GLY A 435 -0.96 -7.47 3.01
CA GLY A 435 -0.01 -8.56 3.23
C GLY A 435 0.32 -8.76 4.70
N GLY A 436 0.94 -9.90 4.98
CA GLY A 436 1.26 -10.39 6.31
C GLY A 436 2.73 -10.78 6.47
N ARG A 437 3.06 -11.34 7.64
CA ARG A 437 4.40 -11.82 7.98
C ARG A 437 4.39 -13.32 8.32
N PRO A 438 4.08 -14.21 7.36
CA PRO A 438 4.07 -15.65 7.62
C PRO A 438 5.46 -16.22 7.92
N ASP A 439 6.54 -15.49 7.60
CA ASP A 439 7.91 -15.74 8.08
C ASP A 439 8.03 -15.69 9.62
N ARG A 440 7.01 -15.16 10.30
CA ARG A 440 6.92 -15.07 11.77
C ARG A 440 5.88 -16.02 12.35
N VAL A 441 6.10 -16.44 13.59
CA VAL A 441 5.21 -17.33 14.36
C VAL A 441 5.43 -17.17 15.87
N PHE A 442 4.38 -17.36 16.68
CA PHE A 442 4.44 -17.26 18.14
C PHE A 442 4.78 -18.59 18.82
N PRO A 443 5.53 -18.62 19.94
CA PRO A 443 5.83 -19.82 20.71
C PRO A 443 4.58 -20.69 21.00
N GLY A 444 4.67 -21.99 20.72
CA GLY A 444 3.58 -22.97 20.88
C GLY A 444 2.68 -23.14 19.65
N LEU A 445 2.51 -22.08 18.85
CA LEU A 445 1.71 -22.08 17.63
C LEU A 445 2.46 -22.70 16.44
N THR A 446 1.79 -22.78 15.30
CA THR A 446 2.28 -23.40 14.07
C THR A 446 2.45 -22.42 12.91
N ARG A 447 3.21 -22.87 11.90
CA ARG A 447 3.27 -22.33 10.54
C ARG A 447 3.31 -23.51 9.58
N ARG A 448 2.44 -23.54 8.57
CA ARG A 448 2.47 -24.58 7.53
C ARG A 448 3.46 -24.18 6.43
N LEU A 449 4.31 -25.11 6.02
CA LEU A 449 5.35 -24.92 5.01
C LEU A 449 5.11 -25.79 3.78
N THR A 450 5.62 -25.34 2.63
CA THR A 450 5.71 -26.10 1.38
C THR A 450 7.14 -26.55 1.13
N ALA A 451 7.31 -27.60 0.32
CA ALA A 451 8.60 -28.06 -0.18
C ALA A 451 8.40 -28.66 -1.58
N ALA A 452 8.35 -27.81 -2.62
CA ALA A 452 8.26 -28.27 -4.00
C ALA A 452 9.60 -28.93 -4.38
N GLY A 453 9.56 -30.22 -4.70
CA GLY A 453 10.75 -30.94 -5.18
C GLY A 453 11.04 -30.56 -6.62
N HIS A 454 12.31 -30.30 -6.93
CA HIS A 454 12.71 -29.93 -8.29
C HIS A 454 13.95 -30.69 -8.79
N ASP A 455 14.10 -30.76 -10.12
CA ASP A 455 15.26 -31.31 -10.80
C ASP A 455 16.30 -30.23 -11.18
N GLU A 456 17.35 -30.61 -11.90
CA GLU A 456 18.41 -29.70 -12.35
C GLU A 456 17.94 -28.58 -13.30
N THR A 457 16.75 -28.68 -13.89
CA THR A 457 16.12 -27.63 -14.71
C THR A 457 15.17 -26.73 -13.91
N TYR A 458 15.11 -26.92 -12.58
CA TYR A 458 14.05 -26.44 -11.70
C TYR A 458 12.63 -26.91 -12.11
N GLY A 459 12.55 -28.00 -12.89
CA GLY A 459 11.29 -28.67 -13.24
C GLY A 459 10.75 -29.53 -12.10
N PRO A 460 9.46 -29.91 -12.12
CA PRO A 460 8.81 -30.65 -11.03
C PRO A 460 9.40 -32.06 -10.84
N ALA A 461 9.90 -32.37 -9.64
CA ALA A 461 10.52 -33.66 -9.32
C ALA A 461 9.96 -34.28 -8.03
N ALA A 462 9.55 -35.55 -8.10
CA ALA A 462 8.84 -36.20 -7.01
C ALA A 462 9.75 -36.67 -5.85
N GLY A 463 9.48 -36.20 -4.63
CA GLY A 463 10.05 -36.81 -3.43
C GLY A 463 9.56 -36.23 -2.11
N THR A 464 9.16 -37.10 -1.19
CA THR A 464 8.84 -36.74 0.20
C THR A 464 10.10 -36.29 0.95
N PRO A 465 10.15 -35.06 1.48
CA PRO A 465 11.30 -34.56 2.24
C PRO A 465 11.38 -35.15 3.65
N GLN A 466 12.57 -35.09 4.23
CA GLN A 466 12.82 -35.12 5.67
C GLN A 466 13.08 -33.68 6.13
N TRP A 467 12.42 -33.26 7.20
CA TRP A 467 12.46 -31.89 7.70
C TRP A 467 13.35 -31.72 8.94
N ARG A 468 13.95 -30.54 9.08
CA ARG A 468 14.75 -30.13 10.25
C ARG A 468 14.67 -28.62 10.45
N ALA A 469 14.66 -28.15 11.71
CA ALA A 469 14.88 -26.74 12.07
C ALA A 469 16.24 -26.55 12.74
N ASN A 470 16.88 -25.39 12.55
CA ASN A 470 18.21 -25.08 13.07
C ASN A 470 18.38 -23.60 13.49
N PRO A 471 18.48 -23.29 14.79
CA PRO A 471 18.55 -24.23 15.91
C PRO A 471 17.18 -24.86 16.23
N ALA A 472 17.19 -26.14 16.62
CA ALA A 472 15.98 -26.87 17.02
C ALA A 472 15.44 -26.48 18.42
N ALA A 473 16.02 -25.45 19.05
CA ALA A 473 15.51 -24.86 20.28
C ALA A 473 14.34 -23.90 20.01
N GLN A 474 14.32 -23.27 18.83
CA GLN A 474 13.27 -22.36 18.37
C GLN A 474 12.00 -23.10 17.97
N GLY A 475 12.10 -24.33 17.46
CA GLY A 475 10.96 -25.16 17.11
C GLY A 475 11.35 -26.46 16.41
N LYS A 476 10.34 -27.20 15.93
CA LYS A 476 10.48 -28.44 15.16
C LYS A 476 9.51 -28.44 13.99
N VAL A 477 9.85 -29.13 12.92
CA VAL A 477 8.92 -29.46 11.82
C VAL A 477 8.59 -30.94 11.90
N ASP A 478 7.34 -31.32 11.61
CA ASP A 478 6.92 -32.72 11.48
C ASP A 478 7.08 -33.25 10.03
N ALA A 479 6.45 -34.37 9.70
CA ALA A 479 6.54 -34.97 8.37
C ALA A 479 5.74 -34.19 7.31
N ASP A 480 4.66 -33.53 7.72
CA ASP A 480 3.68 -32.86 6.84
C ASP A 480 4.06 -31.40 6.56
N GLY A 481 5.22 -30.95 7.05
CA GLY A 481 5.74 -29.59 6.84
C GLY A 481 5.20 -28.57 7.83
N VAL A 482 4.61 -28.97 8.96
CA VAL A 482 4.12 -28.04 9.97
C VAL A 482 5.24 -27.72 10.95
N PHE A 483 5.74 -26.48 10.92
CA PHE A 483 6.66 -25.97 11.92
C PHE A 483 5.89 -25.60 13.19
N ARG A 484 6.20 -26.22 14.33
CA ARG A 484 5.72 -25.82 15.65
C ARG A 484 6.79 -25.05 16.41
N ALA A 485 6.49 -23.80 16.74
CA ALA A 485 7.38 -22.90 17.46
C ALA A 485 7.51 -23.28 18.95
N SER A 486 8.61 -22.86 19.58
CA SER A 486 8.96 -23.26 20.96
C SER A 486 9.68 -22.18 21.77
N ARG A 487 10.70 -21.51 21.22
CA ARG A 487 11.41 -20.40 21.89
C ARG A 487 11.65 -19.25 20.91
N PRO A 488 11.64 -17.99 21.38
CA PRO A 488 12.00 -16.84 20.55
C PRO A 488 13.36 -16.99 19.86
N GLY A 489 13.54 -16.28 18.75
CA GLY A 489 14.76 -16.29 17.93
C GLY A 489 14.53 -16.77 16.51
N ARG A 490 15.54 -16.60 15.66
CA ARG A 490 15.54 -17.06 14.26
C ARG A 490 15.94 -18.53 14.16
N THR A 491 15.39 -19.24 13.18
CA THR A 491 15.74 -20.63 12.87
C THR A 491 15.60 -20.91 11.38
N THR A 492 16.58 -21.59 10.80
CA THR A 492 16.53 -22.03 9.40
C THR A 492 15.86 -23.40 9.36
N VAL A 493 14.74 -23.50 8.67
CA VAL A 493 14.12 -24.78 8.30
C VAL A 493 14.84 -25.33 7.06
N THR A 494 15.00 -26.65 7.00
CA THR A 494 15.56 -27.40 5.88
C THR A 494 14.65 -28.57 5.55
N ALA A 495 14.29 -28.70 4.27
CA ALA A 495 13.72 -29.92 3.71
C ALA A 495 14.84 -30.62 2.91
N SER A 496 14.97 -31.93 3.04
CA SER A 496 16.06 -32.67 2.37
C SER A 496 15.73 -34.14 2.09
N ARG A 497 16.37 -34.71 1.08
CA ARG A 497 16.27 -36.14 0.74
C ARG A 497 17.55 -36.59 0.03
N GLY A 498 18.42 -37.28 0.77
CA GLY A 498 19.76 -37.61 0.26
C GLY A 498 20.60 -36.35 0.07
N ALA A 499 21.06 -36.09 -1.15
CA ALA A 499 21.79 -34.85 -1.49
C ALA A 499 20.87 -33.64 -1.74
N ALA A 500 19.60 -33.87 -2.12
CA ALA A 500 18.66 -32.80 -2.42
C ALA A 500 18.27 -32.05 -1.14
N ARG A 501 18.24 -30.71 -1.21
CA ARG A 501 17.93 -29.83 -0.07
C ARG A 501 17.35 -28.49 -0.53
N GLY A 502 16.67 -27.81 0.38
CA GLY A 502 16.32 -26.39 0.31
C GLY A 502 16.09 -25.82 1.70
N THR A 503 16.17 -24.50 1.88
CA THR A 503 16.00 -23.85 3.18
C THR A 503 15.09 -22.62 3.16
N LEU A 504 14.40 -22.39 4.27
CA LEU A 504 13.57 -21.23 4.58
C LEU A 504 13.94 -20.72 5.97
N ASP A 505 14.17 -19.41 6.13
CA ASP A 505 14.37 -18.81 7.45
C ASP A 505 13.03 -18.40 8.08
N LEU A 506 12.83 -18.78 9.35
CA LEU A 506 11.67 -18.41 10.16
C LEU A 506 12.09 -17.64 11.42
N THR A 507 11.18 -16.79 11.89
CA THR A 507 11.34 -15.92 13.06
C THR A 507 10.32 -16.29 14.14
N VAL A 508 10.77 -16.83 15.27
CA VAL A 508 9.89 -17.05 16.43
C VAL A 508 9.88 -15.80 17.29
N LEU A 509 8.70 -15.22 17.48
CA LEU A 509 8.49 -13.97 18.21
C LEU A 509 8.51 -14.16 19.73
N GLY A 510 8.31 -13.07 20.48
CA GLY A 510 8.00 -13.14 21.91
C GLY A 510 6.69 -13.90 22.19
N PRO A 511 6.34 -14.14 23.48
CA PRO A 511 5.06 -14.76 23.84
C PRO A 511 3.87 -13.95 23.32
N LEU A 512 2.81 -14.64 22.89
CA LEU A 512 1.57 -14.03 22.38
C LEU A 512 0.88 -13.21 23.47
N ALA A 513 0.92 -11.88 23.33
CA ALA A 513 0.36 -10.93 24.29
C ALA A 513 -1.12 -10.62 24.01
N ARG A 514 -1.53 -10.66 22.74
CA ARG A 514 -2.91 -10.43 22.27
C ARG A 514 -3.12 -10.98 20.85
N ILE A 515 -4.38 -11.09 20.44
CA ILE A 515 -4.79 -11.28 19.04
C ILE A 515 -5.81 -10.21 18.66
N ASP A 516 -5.82 -9.80 17.40
CA ASP A 516 -6.85 -8.93 16.81
C ASP A 516 -7.29 -9.49 15.44
N SER A 517 -8.47 -9.08 14.98
CA SER A 517 -8.98 -9.36 13.63
C SER A 517 -8.38 -8.38 12.61
N THR A 518 -8.30 -8.77 11.33
CA THR A 518 -7.98 -7.82 10.24
C THR A 518 -9.14 -6.88 9.89
N VAL A 519 -10.35 -7.09 10.44
CA VAL A 519 -11.53 -6.23 10.25
C VAL A 519 -12.34 -6.08 11.54
N ASP A 520 -12.89 -4.88 11.78
CA ASP A 520 -13.70 -4.56 12.97
C ASP A 520 -15.09 -5.23 12.99
N ARG A 521 -15.61 -5.63 11.81
CA ARG A 521 -16.87 -6.35 11.61
C ARG A 521 -16.95 -6.96 10.21
N VAL A 522 -17.85 -7.92 10.01
CA VAL A 522 -18.20 -8.47 8.68
C VAL A 522 -19.68 -8.21 8.37
N GLY A 523 -19.97 -7.45 7.31
CA GLY A 523 -21.31 -7.31 6.74
C GLY A 523 -21.53 -8.31 5.60
N LEU A 524 -22.72 -8.89 5.51
CA LEU A 524 -23.13 -9.88 4.50
C LEU A 524 -24.54 -9.55 3.99
N ASP A 525 -24.76 -9.54 2.66
CA ASP A 525 -26.00 -8.98 2.09
C ASP A 525 -27.26 -9.86 2.21
N GLY A 526 -27.11 -11.14 2.54
CA GLY A 526 -28.21 -12.12 2.63
C GLY A 526 -27.70 -13.56 2.50
N THR A 527 -28.58 -14.55 2.27
CA THR A 527 -28.17 -15.96 2.14
C THR A 527 -27.14 -16.15 1.02
N GLY A 528 -26.04 -16.84 1.31
CA GLY A 528 -24.96 -17.05 0.35
C GLY A 528 -24.02 -15.85 0.17
N GLY A 529 -24.33 -14.69 0.77
CA GLY A 529 -23.39 -13.57 0.88
C GLY A 529 -22.13 -13.97 1.66
N THR A 530 -20.97 -13.50 1.20
CA THR A 530 -19.66 -13.87 1.76
C THR A 530 -18.76 -12.69 2.07
N GLY A 531 -18.05 -12.76 3.18
CA GLY A 531 -16.99 -11.84 3.58
C GLY A 531 -15.78 -12.61 4.08
N THR A 532 -14.66 -11.94 4.34
CA THR A 532 -13.41 -12.60 4.76
C THR A 532 -12.70 -11.77 5.83
N PHE A 533 -12.11 -12.44 6.83
CA PHE A 533 -11.24 -11.83 7.82
C PHE A 533 -10.07 -12.76 8.16
N GLY A 534 -8.94 -12.20 8.59
CA GLY A 534 -7.81 -12.92 9.13
C GLY A 534 -7.61 -12.65 10.62
N VAL A 535 -6.71 -13.40 11.25
CA VAL A 535 -6.37 -13.25 12.67
C VAL A 535 -4.87 -12.94 12.79
N VAL A 536 -4.53 -11.86 13.48
CA VAL A 536 -3.15 -11.39 13.66
C VAL A 536 -2.81 -11.38 15.15
N GLY A 537 -1.73 -12.07 15.52
CA GLY A 537 -1.18 -12.01 16.87
C GLY A 537 -0.15 -10.92 17.03
N TYR A 538 0.08 -10.50 18.27
CA TYR A 538 1.13 -9.56 18.65
C TYR A 538 1.85 -10.08 19.90
N ASP A 539 3.16 -9.83 19.99
CA ASP A 539 3.89 -9.94 21.27
C ASP A 539 3.85 -8.62 22.07
N ALA A 540 4.55 -8.59 23.21
CA ALA A 540 4.61 -7.43 24.09
C ALA A 540 5.35 -6.21 23.48
N GLU A 541 6.12 -6.41 22.41
CA GLU A 541 6.80 -5.34 21.68
C GLU A 541 6.11 -4.99 20.35
N GLY A 542 4.88 -5.47 20.13
CA GLY A 542 4.10 -5.14 18.93
C GLY A 542 4.63 -5.77 17.65
N ASN A 543 5.50 -6.80 17.74
CA ASN A 543 5.83 -7.60 16.57
C ASN A 543 4.63 -8.46 16.18
N THR A 544 4.27 -8.46 14.90
CA THR A 544 3.06 -9.12 14.38
C THR A 544 3.35 -10.39 13.58
N ALA A 545 2.41 -11.33 13.61
CA ALA A 545 2.35 -12.48 12.69
C ALA A 545 0.90 -12.95 12.44
N PRO A 546 0.56 -13.47 11.25
CA PRO A 546 -0.71 -14.15 10.99
C PRO A 546 -0.79 -15.44 11.82
N ILE A 547 -1.96 -15.73 12.38
CA ILE A 547 -2.22 -17.00 13.06
C ILE A 547 -2.74 -18.02 12.04
N GLU A 548 -2.22 -19.25 12.06
CA GLU A 548 -2.76 -20.34 11.24
C GLU A 548 -4.21 -20.66 11.65
N PRO A 549 -5.15 -20.86 10.70
CA PRO A 549 -6.50 -21.34 11.00
C PRO A 549 -6.56 -22.63 11.83
N ALA A 550 -5.49 -23.44 11.82
CA ALA A 550 -5.35 -24.66 12.63
C ALA A 550 -5.05 -24.41 14.12
N ASP A 551 -4.58 -23.22 14.51
CA ASP A 551 -4.35 -22.82 15.91
C ASP A 551 -5.54 -22.02 16.50
N LEU A 552 -6.62 -21.83 15.73
CA LEU A 552 -7.83 -21.09 16.14
C LEU A 552 -8.88 -22.01 16.77
N SER A 553 -9.47 -21.57 17.87
CA SER A 553 -10.79 -22.03 18.32
C SER A 553 -11.83 -20.96 17.98
N LEU A 554 -12.91 -21.36 17.29
CA LEU A 554 -13.99 -20.47 16.84
C LEU A 554 -15.33 -20.87 17.47
N ASP A 555 -15.94 -19.94 18.20
CA ASP A 555 -17.30 -20.05 18.73
C ASP A 555 -18.21 -19.00 18.05
N TYR A 556 -19.31 -19.45 17.46
CA TYR A 556 -20.21 -18.64 16.63
C TYR A 556 -21.52 -19.39 16.31
N ASP A 557 -22.54 -18.66 15.87
CA ASP A 557 -23.82 -19.21 15.41
C ASP A 557 -23.66 -19.99 14.08
N ARG A 558 -23.71 -21.33 14.17
CA ARG A 558 -23.61 -22.27 13.03
C ARG A 558 -24.91 -22.45 12.25
N ASP A 559 -26.01 -21.93 12.77
CA ASP A 559 -27.34 -21.92 12.16
C ASP A 559 -27.53 -20.67 11.28
N LEU A 560 -26.78 -19.59 11.56
CA LEU A 560 -26.70 -18.36 10.76
C LEU A 560 -25.47 -18.33 9.82
N LEU A 561 -24.32 -18.86 10.24
CA LEU A 561 -23.04 -18.68 9.55
C LEU A 561 -22.32 -20.01 9.27
N ARG A 562 -21.53 -20.03 8.21
CA ARG A 562 -20.49 -21.03 7.94
C ARG A 562 -19.15 -20.32 7.79
N ILE A 563 -18.16 -20.71 8.58
CA ILE A 563 -16.79 -20.18 8.51
C ILE A 563 -15.85 -21.27 7.99
N THR A 564 -15.03 -20.95 6.99
CA THR A 564 -14.10 -21.89 6.35
C THR A 564 -12.73 -21.25 6.13
N PRO A 565 -11.62 -21.92 6.50
CA PRO A 565 -10.27 -21.48 6.14
C PRO A 565 -10.02 -21.38 4.64
N THR A 566 -9.14 -20.46 4.27
CA THR A 566 -8.60 -20.25 2.92
C THR A 566 -7.11 -20.63 2.88
N ALA A 567 -6.53 -20.78 1.68
CA ALA A 567 -5.14 -21.25 1.53
C ALA A 567 -4.10 -20.25 2.06
N ASP A 568 -4.39 -18.95 1.95
CA ASP A 568 -3.62 -17.81 2.45
C ASP A 568 -3.79 -17.56 3.97
N GLY A 569 -4.50 -18.44 4.69
CA GLY A 569 -4.65 -18.36 6.15
C GLY A 569 -5.74 -17.40 6.64
N ASN A 570 -6.53 -16.81 5.74
CA ASN A 570 -7.74 -16.07 6.09
C ASN A 570 -8.94 -17.02 6.36
N LEU A 571 -10.04 -16.47 6.87
CA LEU A 571 -11.31 -17.15 7.12
C LEU A 571 -12.42 -16.51 6.27
N THR A 572 -13.02 -17.27 5.36
CA THR A 572 -14.25 -16.86 4.67
C THR A 572 -15.45 -17.14 5.57
N VAL A 573 -16.31 -16.13 5.76
CA VAL A 573 -17.61 -16.22 6.44
C VAL A 573 -18.70 -16.18 5.37
N ALA A 574 -19.59 -17.16 5.36
CA ALA A 574 -20.74 -17.25 4.47
C ALA A 574 -22.05 -17.29 5.27
N ALA A 575 -23.03 -16.49 4.87
CA ALA A 575 -24.36 -16.45 5.48
C ALA A 575 -25.23 -17.65 5.02
N LEU A 576 -25.98 -18.23 5.96
CA LEU A 576 -26.89 -19.36 5.76
C LEU A 576 -28.37 -18.96 5.83
N ARG A 577 -28.67 -17.69 6.11
CA ARG A 577 -30.02 -17.10 6.19
C ARG A 577 -29.99 -15.69 5.62
N ASP A 578 -31.16 -15.14 5.27
CA ASP A 578 -31.26 -13.80 4.66
C ASP A 578 -31.08 -12.66 5.65
N SER A 579 -31.28 -12.90 6.95
CA SER A 579 -30.95 -11.92 7.98
C SER A 579 -30.62 -12.54 9.33
N GLY A 580 -29.84 -11.81 10.12
CA GLY A 580 -29.44 -12.15 11.48
C GLY A 580 -28.19 -11.39 11.91
N SER A 581 -27.73 -11.63 13.13
CA SER A 581 -26.45 -11.14 13.61
C SER A 581 -25.85 -12.09 14.63
N ALA A 582 -24.53 -12.20 14.66
CA ALA A 582 -23.80 -13.03 15.60
C ALA A 582 -22.46 -12.42 15.98
N LEU A 583 -21.89 -12.89 17.10
CA LEU A 583 -20.49 -12.67 17.44
C LEU A 583 -19.70 -13.92 17.09
N VAL A 584 -18.57 -13.75 16.40
CA VAL A 584 -17.56 -14.79 16.21
C VAL A 584 -16.46 -14.56 17.23
N THR A 585 -16.43 -15.39 18.28
CA THR A 585 -15.37 -15.36 19.29
C THR A 585 -14.20 -16.21 18.81
N VAL A 586 -13.07 -15.56 18.56
CA VAL A 586 -11.80 -16.21 18.20
C VAL A 586 -10.97 -16.38 19.45
N THR A 587 -10.43 -17.58 19.70
CA THR A 587 -9.52 -17.86 20.83
C THR A 587 -8.24 -18.55 20.35
N VAL A 588 -7.08 -18.05 20.79
CA VAL A 588 -5.74 -18.55 20.45
C VAL A 588 -4.86 -18.52 21.70
N ALA A 589 -4.35 -19.68 22.14
CA ALA A 589 -3.49 -19.81 23.32
C ALA A 589 -3.98 -19.09 24.61
N GLY A 590 -5.30 -18.92 24.76
CA GLY A 590 -5.93 -18.22 25.89
C GLY A 590 -6.20 -16.72 25.66
N GLN A 591 -5.63 -16.13 24.60
CA GLN A 591 -6.04 -14.80 24.11
C GLN A 591 -7.33 -14.90 23.31
N ARG A 592 -8.14 -13.84 23.30
CA ARG A 592 -9.39 -13.77 22.55
C ARG A 592 -9.61 -12.44 21.85
N THR A 593 -10.31 -12.45 20.74
CA THR A 593 -10.91 -11.28 20.07
C THR A 593 -12.29 -11.65 19.55
N ILE A 594 -13.13 -10.66 19.26
CA ILE A 594 -14.53 -10.85 18.87
C ILE A 594 -14.77 -10.12 17.54
N VAL A 595 -15.24 -10.85 16.53
CA VAL A 595 -15.64 -10.28 15.23
C VAL A 595 -17.16 -10.26 15.14
N PRO A 596 -17.82 -9.09 15.17
CA PRO A 596 -19.25 -8.97 14.94
C PRO A 596 -19.58 -9.27 13.47
N VAL A 597 -20.61 -10.07 13.23
CA VAL A 597 -21.10 -10.40 11.88
C VAL A 597 -22.57 -10.03 11.79
N THR A 598 -22.94 -9.26 10.75
CA THR A 598 -24.32 -8.88 10.46
C THR A 598 -24.74 -9.36 9.08
N VAL A 599 -25.94 -9.94 8.99
CA VAL A 599 -26.52 -10.51 7.77
C VAL A 599 -27.81 -9.78 7.41
N GLY A 600 -27.90 -9.38 6.15
CA GLY A 600 -29.02 -8.63 5.60
C GLY A 600 -29.07 -7.18 6.07
N LEU A 601 -29.73 -6.33 5.28
CA LEU A 601 -30.07 -4.96 5.64
C LEU A 601 -31.60 -4.79 5.55
N THR A 602 -32.18 -4.09 6.52
CA THR A 602 -33.60 -3.72 6.51
C THR A 602 -33.73 -2.25 6.17
N ASP A 603 -34.57 -1.91 5.19
CA ASP A 603 -34.90 -0.53 4.85
C ASP A 603 -35.82 0.08 5.93
N VAL A 604 -35.29 0.99 6.73
CA VAL A 604 -36.00 1.76 7.74
C VAL A 604 -36.37 3.13 7.14
N PRO A 605 -37.66 3.50 7.04
CA PRO A 605 -38.06 4.81 6.52
C PRO A 605 -37.50 5.97 7.35
N VAL A 606 -36.98 7.00 6.66
CA VAL A 606 -36.43 8.23 7.27
C VAL A 606 -37.22 9.45 6.82
N ALA A 607 -37.55 9.57 5.52
CA ALA A 607 -38.48 10.57 5.01
C ALA A 607 -39.17 10.10 3.72
N GLY A 608 -40.49 9.91 3.77
CA GLY A 608 -41.35 9.73 2.59
C GLY A 608 -41.95 11.04 2.05
N PHE A 609 -41.39 12.19 2.48
CA PHE A 609 -41.70 13.55 2.00
C PHE A 609 -43.19 13.98 1.97
N ASP A 610 -44.10 13.26 2.65
CA ASP A 610 -45.48 13.72 2.92
C ASP A 610 -45.56 15.10 3.62
N ASP A 611 -44.49 15.48 4.35
CA ASP A 611 -44.36 16.78 4.99
C ASP A 611 -43.63 17.84 4.14
N ALA A 612 -43.39 17.58 2.84
CA ALA A 612 -42.60 18.41 1.91
C ALA A 612 -42.94 19.92 1.89
N ALA A 613 -44.16 20.30 2.26
CA ALA A 613 -44.55 21.71 2.42
C ALA A 613 -43.84 22.44 3.59
N ASN A 614 -43.27 21.70 4.55
CA ASN A 614 -42.54 22.22 5.71
C ASN A 614 -41.02 22.30 5.50
N TRP A 615 -40.50 21.63 4.47
CA TRP A 615 -39.09 21.66 4.09
C TRP A 615 -38.70 23.03 3.55
N LYS A 616 -37.43 23.40 3.71
CA LYS A 616 -36.92 24.73 3.38
C LYS A 616 -35.75 24.66 2.43
N PHE A 617 -35.70 25.63 1.52
CA PHE A 617 -34.54 25.83 0.65
C PHE A 617 -33.49 26.66 1.39
N SER A 618 -32.24 26.23 1.35
CA SER A 618 -31.09 27.11 1.58
C SER A 618 -30.01 26.86 0.53
N ALA A 619 -29.01 27.72 0.41
CA ALA A 619 -27.98 27.57 -0.63
C ALA A 619 -26.61 28.14 -0.21
N ALA A 620 -25.57 27.64 -0.87
CA ALA A 620 -24.25 28.24 -0.89
C ALA A 620 -23.94 28.70 -2.32
N ARG A 621 -23.81 30.01 -2.53
CA ARG A 621 -23.49 30.64 -3.84
C ARG A 621 -24.46 30.29 -4.99
N ALA A 622 -25.71 29.99 -4.66
CA ALA A 622 -26.79 29.63 -5.58
C ALA A 622 -28.12 30.23 -5.11
N THR A 623 -29.14 30.21 -5.95
CA THR A 623 -30.54 30.54 -5.63
C THR A 623 -31.46 29.40 -6.04
N GLY A 624 -32.71 29.39 -5.58
CA GLY A 624 -33.64 28.29 -5.86
C GLY A 624 -34.82 28.19 -4.88
N SER A 625 -35.51 27.05 -4.91
CA SER A 625 -36.66 26.71 -4.07
C SER A 625 -36.78 25.19 -3.84
N VAL A 626 -37.58 24.82 -2.83
CA VAL A 626 -38.10 23.45 -2.68
C VAL A 626 -39.64 23.50 -2.64
N THR A 627 -40.31 22.50 -3.22
CA THR A 627 -41.78 22.43 -3.32
C THR A 627 -42.29 20.98 -3.33
N PRO A 628 -43.44 20.67 -2.71
CA PRO A 628 -44.10 19.37 -2.86
C PRO A 628 -44.59 19.16 -4.31
N VAL A 629 -44.44 17.94 -4.81
CA VAL A 629 -44.91 17.48 -6.13
C VAL A 629 -45.38 16.01 -6.05
N PRO A 630 -46.10 15.47 -7.06
CA PRO A 630 -46.28 14.03 -7.17
C PRO A 630 -44.93 13.31 -7.24
N GLY A 631 -44.71 12.39 -6.30
CA GLY A 631 -43.49 11.60 -6.19
C GLY A 631 -43.49 10.36 -7.08
N ARG A 632 -42.60 9.42 -6.75
CA ARG A 632 -42.68 8.01 -7.10
C ARG A 632 -43.75 7.31 -6.25
N THR A 633 -43.90 7.74 -5.00
CA THR A 633 -44.59 6.98 -3.93
C THR A 633 -45.38 7.93 -3.02
N GLY A 634 -46.25 8.75 -3.62
CA GLY A 634 -47.04 9.75 -2.90
C GLY A 634 -46.51 11.16 -3.17
N THR A 635 -45.96 11.82 -2.16
CA THR A 635 -45.50 13.21 -2.25
C THR A 635 -43.97 13.28 -2.32
N GLY A 636 -43.42 13.62 -3.47
CA GLY A 636 -41.98 13.86 -3.63
C GLY A 636 -41.60 15.32 -3.34
N LEU A 637 -40.35 15.56 -2.94
CA LEU A 637 -39.82 16.92 -2.80
C LEU A 637 -39.06 17.34 -4.06
N LYS A 638 -39.60 18.31 -4.80
CA LYS A 638 -38.90 18.95 -5.92
C LYS A 638 -37.95 20.02 -5.39
N MET A 639 -36.74 20.05 -5.92
CA MET A 639 -35.75 21.11 -5.73
C MET A 639 -35.46 21.76 -7.09
N SER A 640 -35.53 23.09 -7.18
CA SER A 640 -35.13 23.86 -8.38
C SER A 640 -34.07 24.89 -7.99
N TYR A 641 -33.02 25.07 -8.81
CA TYR A 641 -31.86 25.88 -8.43
C TYR A 641 -31.06 26.43 -9.62
N ASP A 642 -30.35 27.54 -9.37
CA ASP A 642 -29.47 28.25 -10.30
C ASP A 642 -28.01 28.21 -9.82
N PHE A 643 -27.17 27.54 -10.60
CA PHE A 643 -25.72 27.42 -10.39
C PHE A 643 -24.90 28.31 -11.34
N GLY A 644 -25.50 29.24 -12.09
CA GLY A 644 -24.81 30.21 -12.94
C GLY A 644 -24.21 31.42 -12.19
N GLN A 645 -24.73 31.71 -10.99
CA GLN A 645 -24.44 32.90 -10.19
C GLN A 645 -23.01 32.98 -9.60
N SER A 646 -22.23 31.89 -9.65
CA SER A 646 -20.85 31.88 -9.15
C SER A 646 -19.97 30.88 -9.92
N THR A 647 -18.66 30.99 -9.75
CA THR A 647 -17.65 30.06 -10.30
C THR A 647 -16.94 29.23 -9.21
N GLY A 648 -16.94 29.67 -7.94
CA GLY A 648 -16.56 28.81 -6.81
C GLY A 648 -17.70 27.87 -6.43
N THR A 649 -17.39 26.72 -5.82
CA THR A 649 -18.35 25.64 -5.50
C THR A 649 -19.72 26.14 -5.02
N ARG A 650 -20.78 25.61 -5.64
CA ARG A 650 -22.19 25.95 -5.38
C ARG A 650 -22.91 24.74 -4.79
N ALA A 651 -23.93 24.99 -3.97
CA ALA A 651 -24.81 23.94 -3.45
C ALA A 651 -26.23 24.48 -3.21
N ALA A 652 -27.22 23.63 -3.44
CA ALA A 652 -28.64 23.86 -3.17
C ALA A 652 -29.13 22.79 -2.18
N TYR A 653 -29.57 23.22 -1.00
CA TYR A 653 -29.93 22.37 0.14
C TYR A 653 -31.45 22.26 0.31
N ALA A 654 -31.92 21.06 0.61
CA ALA A 654 -33.24 20.78 1.16
C ALA A 654 -33.10 20.52 2.67
N ASP A 655 -33.42 21.52 3.47
CA ASP A 655 -33.42 21.47 4.93
C ASP A 655 -34.78 20.93 5.44
N PRO A 656 -34.82 19.81 6.19
CA PRO A 656 -36.04 19.34 6.85
C PRO A 656 -36.49 20.29 7.98
N PRO A 657 -37.76 20.25 8.40
CA PRO A 657 -38.27 21.12 9.46
C PRO A 657 -37.60 20.90 10.83
N ALA A 658 -37.08 19.70 11.08
CA ALA A 658 -36.21 19.35 12.21
C ALA A 658 -35.17 18.32 11.74
N TRP A 659 -34.09 18.12 12.51
CA TRP A 659 -33.08 17.11 12.17
C TRP A 659 -33.67 15.72 12.40
N ILE A 660 -33.55 14.82 11.43
CA ILE A 660 -34.24 13.52 11.47
C ILE A 660 -33.32 12.49 12.13
N GLN A 661 -33.64 12.06 13.36
CA GLN A 661 -32.89 10.99 14.03
C GLN A 661 -33.15 9.64 13.35
N VAL A 662 -32.08 8.89 13.11
CA VAL A 662 -32.12 7.63 12.36
C VAL A 662 -31.98 6.44 13.34
N PRO A 663 -32.91 5.47 13.34
CA PRO A 663 -32.81 4.29 14.20
C PRO A 663 -31.65 3.36 13.83
N GLY A 664 -31.09 2.69 14.84
CA GLY A 664 -30.11 1.59 14.67
C GLY A 664 -28.73 2.02 14.14
N GLN A 665 -28.05 1.08 13.49
CA GLN A 665 -26.77 1.29 12.80
C GLN A 665 -26.94 1.13 11.27
N PRO A 666 -27.36 2.17 10.53
CA PRO A 666 -27.43 2.11 9.08
C PRO A 666 -26.04 1.99 8.44
N GLN A 667 -25.88 1.05 7.52
CA GLN A 667 -24.67 0.86 6.72
C GLN A 667 -24.73 1.64 5.39
N ALA A 668 -25.93 2.02 4.96
CA ALA A 668 -26.17 2.93 3.84
C ALA A 668 -27.47 3.72 4.06
N PHE A 669 -27.68 4.76 3.26
CA PHE A 669 -29.00 5.36 3.01
C PHE A 669 -29.37 5.15 1.55
N GLY A 670 -30.65 5.00 1.25
CA GLY A 670 -31.18 4.96 -0.12
C GLY A 670 -32.20 6.06 -0.33
N MET A 671 -32.29 6.62 -1.53
CA MET A 671 -33.46 7.41 -1.96
C MET A 671 -33.68 7.31 -3.46
N TRP A 672 -34.90 7.52 -3.92
CA TRP A 672 -35.17 7.72 -5.35
C TRP A 672 -34.90 9.17 -5.73
N ILE A 673 -34.11 9.38 -6.79
CA ILE A 673 -33.83 10.70 -7.36
C ILE A 673 -34.25 10.71 -8.83
N LYS A 674 -35.25 11.53 -9.16
CA LYS A 674 -35.56 11.88 -10.55
C LYS A 674 -34.57 12.93 -11.02
N GLY A 675 -33.63 12.50 -11.86
CA GLY A 675 -32.63 13.37 -12.46
C GLY A 675 -33.10 14.06 -13.74
N ASN A 676 -32.30 15.00 -14.23
CA ASN A 676 -32.46 15.68 -15.51
C ASN A 676 -31.22 15.58 -16.44
N GLY A 677 -30.14 14.96 -15.96
CA GLY A 677 -28.88 14.77 -16.69
C GLY A 677 -27.84 15.89 -16.59
N THR A 678 -28.01 16.95 -15.77
CA THR A 678 -27.06 18.09 -15.76
C THR A 678 -25.75 17.87 -14.99
N GLY A 679 -25.59 16.75 -14.29
CA GLY A 679 -24.29 16.29 -13.76
C GLY A 679 -23.92 16.75 -12.34
N GLU A 680 -24.80 17.46 -11.64
CA GLU A 680 -24.65 17.83 -10.24
C GLU A 680 -24.43 16.62 -9.30
N TRP A 681 -23.81 16.87 -8.15
CA TRP A 681 -23.42 15.82 -7.18
C TRP A 681 -24.42 15.69 -6.03
N PRO A 682 -25.29 14.65 -6.00
CA PRO A 682 -26.24 14.44 -4.91
C PRO A 682 -25.50 14.00 -3.65
N SER A 683 -25.88 14.58 -2.51
CA SER A 683 -25.17 14.46 -1.24
C SER A 683 -26.14 14.47 -0.05
N LEU A 684 -25.92 13.60 0.93
CA LEU A 684 -26.68 13.53 2.17
C LEU A 684 -25.79 14.01 3.33
N HIS A 685 -26.21 15.05 4.04
CA HIS A 685 -25.48 15.62 5.17
C HIS A 685 -26.07 15.09 6.47
N LEU A 686 -25.23 14.42 7.26
CA LEU A 686 -25.56 13.79 8.54
C LEU A 686 -24.69 14.35 9.66
N HIS A 687 -25.10 14.16 10.91
CA HIS A 687 -24.21 14.23 12.07
C HIS A 687 -24.30 12.92 12.87
N ASP A 688 -23.23 12.56 13.56
CA ASP A 688 -23.18 11.42 14.47
C ASP A 688 -23.46 11.78 15.94
N ALA A 689 -23.32 10.79 16.83
CA ALA A 689 -23.58 10.91 18.27
C ALA A 689 -22.62 11.86 19.01
N GLN A 690 -21.49 12.23 18.40
CA GLN A 690 -20.49 13.17 18.91
C GLN A 690 -20.59 14.54 18.21
N ASP A 691 -21.62 14.72 17.39
CA ASP A 691 -21.90 15.90 16.55
C ASP A 691 -20.93 16.11 15.36
N THR A 692 -20.16 15.08 14.99
CA THR A 692 -19.27 15.10 13.82
C THR A 692 -20.08 15.15 12.54
N GLN A 693 -19.73 16.05 11.61
CA GLN A 693 -20.41 16.17 10.31
C GLN A 693 -19.92 15.13 9.31
N HIS A 694 -20.86 14.41 8.70
CA HIS A 694 -20.60 13.43 7.66
C HIS A 694 -21.36 13.82 6.38
N VAL A 695 -20.67 13.80 5.24
CA VAL A 695 -21.27 14.08 3.92
C VAL A 695 -21.16 12.84 3.06
N LEU A 696 -22.26 12.10 2.94
CA LEU A 696 -22.34 10.94 2.06
C LEU A 696 -22.62 11.42 0.64
N ARG A 697 -21.99 10.82 -0.36
CA ARG A 697 -22.05 11.27 -1.76
C ARG A 697 -22.51 10.15 -2.68
N GLY A 698 -23.51 10.45 -3.52
CA GLY A 698 -23.97 9.54 -4.58
C GLY A 698 -23.18 9.74 -5.88
N PRO A 699 -23.55 9.04 -6.97
CA PRO A 699 -23.04 9.29 -8.31
C PRO A 699 -23.63 10.61 -8.88
N LEU A 700 -22.87 11.29 -9.74
CA LEU A 700 -23.31 12.50 -10.45
C LEU A 700 -24.61 12.26 -11.24
N VAL A 701 -25.54 13.23 -11.26
CA VAL A 701 -26.86 13.09 -11.90
C VAL A 701 -26.75 13.17 -13.44
N THR A 702 -26.30 12.08 -14.06
CA THR A 702 -26.17 11.92 -15.52
C THR A 702 -27.38 11.23 -16.17
N TRP A 703 -28.51 11.14 -15.45
CA TRP A 703 -29.72 10.43 -15.87
C TRP A 703 -30.97 11.32 -15.78
N THR A 704 -32.03 10.99 -16.53
CA THR A 704 -33.18 11.89 -16.80
C THR A 704 -34.54 11.40 -16.25
N ASP A 705 -34.55 10.36 -15.42
CA ASP A 705 -35.77 9.83 -14.78
C ASP A 705 -35.45 9.28 -13.37
N TRP A 706 -36.37 8.55 -12.73
CA TRP A 706 -36.18 7.95 -11.42
C TRP A 706 -35.06 6.91 -11.39
N ARG A 707 -34.02 7.17 -10.59
CA ARG A 707 -32.98 6.20 -10.20
C ARG A 707 -32.92 6.07 -8.69
N TYR A 708 -32.80 4.85 -8.17
CA TYR A 708 -32.48 4.64 -6.76
C TYR A 708 -30.98 4.91 -6.57
N VAL A 709 -30.66 5.74 -5.59
CA VAL A 709 -29.29 6.17 -5.26
C VAL A 709 -28.98 5.78 -3.83
N GLU A 710 -27.92 5.01 -3.66
CA GLU A 710 -27.39 4.63 -2.36
C GLU A 710 -26.22 5.53 -1.96
N PHE A 711 -26.13 5.75 -0.65
CA PHE A 711 -25.17 6.60 0.04
C PHE A 711 -24.56 5.76 1.17
N ALA A 712 -23.42 5.12 0.93
CA ALA A 712 -22.76 4.29 1.94
C ALA A 712 -22.35 5.11 3.17
N VAL A 713 -22.56 4.56 4.36
CA VAL A 713 -22.11 5.14 5.63
C VAL A 713 -20.67 4.70 5.88
N PRO A 714 -19.70 5.62 6.08
CA PRO A 714 -18.30 5.25 6.33
C PRO A 714 -18.13 4.38 7.57
N ALA A 715 -17.10 3.53 7.55
CA ALA A 715 -16.62 2.85 8.74
C ALA A 715 -16.25 3.88 9.82
N GLY A 716 -16.52 3.54 11.08
CA GLY A 716 -16.21 4.40 12.23
C GLY A 716 -17.23 5.48 12.57
N VAL A 717 -18.25 5.69 11.74
CA VAL A 717 -19.42 6.51 12.10
C VAL A 717 -20.07 5.99 13.40
N GLN A 718 -20.45 6.92 14.27
CA GLN A 718 -21.02 6.65 15.58
C GLN A 718 -22.55 6.81 15.56
N TYR A 719 -23.26 6.07 16.42
CA TYR A 719 -24.73 5.97 16.37
C TYR A 719 -25.36 6.41 17.69
N PRO A 720 -26.56 7.03 17.70
CA PRO A 720 -27.44 7.25 16.55
C PRO A 720 -26.97 8.35 15.60
N LEU A 721 -27.29 8.18 14.31
CA LEU A 721 -27.12 9.21 13.29
C LEU A 721 -28.32 10.17 13.27
N ARG A 722 -28.11 11.39 12.78
CA ARG A 722 -29.17 12.36 12.52
C ARG A 722 -28.98 13.06 11.17
N VAL A 723 -30.00 13.01 10.31
CA VAL A 723 -29.99 13.69 9.01
C VAL A 723 -30.14 15.19 9.23
N ARG A 724 -29.18 15.97 8.71
CA ARG A 724 -29.23 17.42 8.72
C ARG A 724 -29.95 17.97 7.49
N ARG A 725 -29.70 17.42 6.30
CA ARG A 725 -30.27 17.87 5.00
C ARG A 725 -29.83 16.96 3.84
N PHE A 726 -30.63 16.92 2.78
CA PHE A 726 -30.17 16.48 1.45
C PHE A 726 -29.71 17.71 0.64
N TYR A 727 -28.78 17.53 -0.30
CA TYR A 727 -28.39 18.59 -1.22
C TYR A 727 -27.76 18.10 -2.51
N VAL A 728 -27.70 19.00 -3.49
CA VAL A 728 -26.94 18.84 -4.73
C VAL A 728 -25.89 19.94 -4.83
N ALA A 729 -24.73 19.63 -5.42
CA ALA A 729 -23.62 20.57 -5.53
C ALA A 729 -22.93 20.51 -6.89
N GLU A 730 -22.39 21.66 -7.32
CA GLU A 730 -21.55 21.79 -8.51
C GLU A 730 -20.19 22.37 -8.12
N THR A 731 -19.14 21.69 -8.54
CA THR A 731 -17.72 21.97 -8.25
C THR A 731 -16.96 22.47 -9.48
N ASN A 732 -17.44 22.16 -10.69
CA ASN A 732 -16.86 22.63 -11.93
C ASN A 732 -17.15 24.13 -12.12
N ALA A 733 -16.09 24.94 -12.16
CA ALA A 733 -16.17 26.39 -12.31
C ALA A 733 -16.64 26.85 -13.70
N ALA A 734 -16.54 26.00 -14.73
CA ALA A 734 -16.95 26.29 -16.10
C ALA A 734 -18.40 25.89 -16.40
N ALA A 735 -18.94 24.89 -15.71
CA ALA A 735 -20.35 24.52 -15.83
C ALA A 735 -21.22 25.64 -15.24
N LYS A 736 -22.30 26.05 -15.92
CA LYS A 736 -23.27 27.05 -15.46
C LYS A 736 -24.66 26.73 -16.02
N TYR A 737 -25.61 26.46 -15.15
CA TYR A 737 -26.95 26.02 -15.52
C TYR A 737 -27.98 26.29 -14.40
N THR A 738 -29.25 26.27 -14.78
CA THR A 738 -30.39 26.05 -13.89
C THR A 738 -30.83 24.59 -13.99
N SER A 739 -31.05 23.92 -12.87
CA SER A 739 -31.46 22.50 -12.81
C SER A 739 -32.66 22.31 -11.86
N GLU A 740 -33.29 21.15 -11.97
CA GLU A 740 -34.22 20.63 -10.97
C GLU A 740 -34.10 19.11 -10.82
N VAL A 741 -34.31 18.63 -9.60
CA VAL A 741 -34.45 17.20 -9.26
C VAL A 741 -35.68 17.00 -8.39
N ILE A 742 -36.22 15.78 -8.37
CA ILE A 742 -37.25 15.37 -7.40
C ILE A 742 -36.65 14.22 -6.57
N ILE A 743 -36.77 14.29 -5.25
CA ILE A 743 -36.35 13.24 -4.33
C ILE A 743 -37.55 12.58 -3.65
N ASP A 744 -37.46 11.28 -3.40
CA ASP A 744 -38.51 10.46 -2.78
C ASP A 744 -37.93 9.22 -2.05
N ASP A 745 -38.72 8.58 -1.18
CA ASP A 745 -38.37 7.43 -0.32
C ASP A 745 -36.95 7.49 0.31
N LEU A 746 -36.63 8.48 1.15
CA LEU A 746 -35.39 8.42 1.93
C LEU A 746 -35.49 7.30 2.99
N VAL A 747 -34.68 6.26 2.83
CA VAL A 747 -34.57 5.11 3.75
C VAL A 747 -33.15 4.96 4.30
N ALA A 748 -33.03 4.34 5.47
CA ALA A 748 -31.77 3.95 6.08
C ALA A 748 -31.66 2.42 6.08
N LYS A 749 -30.58 1.88 5.52
CA LYS A 749 -30.34 0.45 5.40
C LYS A 749 -29.66 -0.08 6.66
N VAL A 750 -30.47 -0.54 7.60
CA VAL A 750 -30.03 -0.91 8.96
C VAL A 750 -29.77 -2.41 9.04
N SER A 751 -28.56 -2.79 9.43
CA SER A 751 -28.24 -4.18 9.78
C SER A 751 -28.81 -4.55 11.15
N PRO A 752 -29.18 -5.83 11.39
CA PRO A 752 -29.59 -6.29 12.72
C PRO A 752 -28.56 -5.93 13.81
N THR A 753 -29.05 -5.42 14.94
CA THR A 753 -28.20 -4.99 16.07
C THR A 753 -27.45 -6.17 16.67
N VAL A 754 -26.18 -5.96 17.04
CA VAL A 754 -25.38 -6.91 17.80
C VAL A 754 -24.69 -6.21 18.96
N ASP A 755 -24.91 -6.72 20.17
CA ASP A 755 -24.33 -6.17 21.40
C ASP A 755 -22.87 -6.65 21.55
N VAL A 756 -21.95 -5.90 20.96
CA VAL A 756 -20.51 -6.17 21.06
C VAL A 756 -20.00 -5.81 22.45
N PRO A 757 -19.33 -6.72 23.19
CA PRO A 757 -18.69 -6.38 24.45
C PRO A 757 -17.63 -5.29 24.26
N ALA A 758 -17.63 -4.27 25.12
CA ALA A 758 -16.64 -3.19 25.04
C ALA A 758 -15.22 -3.72 25.29
N GLU A 759 -14.31 -3.51 24.34
CA GLU A 759 -12.89 -3.85 24.52
C GLU A 759 -12.18 -2.85 25.45
N PRO A 760 -11.27 -3.31 26.32
CA PRO A 760 -10.46 -2.41 27.14
C PRO A 760 -9.55 -1.52 26.28
N HIS A 761 -9.54 -0.22 26.55
CA HIS A 761 -8.65 0.70 25.86
C HIS A 761 -7.18 0.34 26.11
N ARG A 762 -6.41 0.33 25.02
CA ARG A 762 -5.00 -0.06 24.98
C ARG A 762 -4.14 1.19 24.76
N THR A 763 -2.97 1.22 25.38
CA THR A 763 -1.99 2.31 25.23
C THR A 763 -0.61 1.73 25.51
N ASP A 764 0.35 1.95 24.61
CA ASP A 764 1.71 1.42 24.74
C ASP A 764 2.38 1.85 26.06
N PRO A 765 3.20 1.00 26.71
CA PRO A 765 3.92 1.33 27.95
C PRO A 765 4.87 2.53 27.87
N VAL A 766 5.16 3.09 26.69
CA VAL A 766 5.83 4.39 26.56
C VAL A 766 5.06 5.51 27.27
N VAL A 767 3.72 5.45 27.33
CA VAL A 767 2.90 6.47 28.02
C VAL A 767 2.84 6.15 29.51
N LEU A 768 3.37 7.04 30.34
CA LEU A 768 3.31 6.91 31.79
C LEU A 768 1.85 7.04 32.26
N ARG A 769 1.33 5.98 32.86
CA ARG A 769 0.01 5.95 33.53
C ARG A 769 0.11 6.40 34.99
N ASP A 770 1.31 6.27 35.56
CA ASP A 770 1.68 6.70 36.90
C ASP A 770 3.14 7.23 36.87
N GLY A 771 3.47 8.17 37.75
CA GLY A 771 4.77 8.83 37.85
C GLY A 771 5.06 9.93 36.82
N THR A 772 6.34 10.28 36.64
CA THR A 772 6.79 11.40 35.79
C THR A 772 8.18 11.17 35.18
N VAL A 773 8.39 11.70 33.97
CA VAL A 773 9.69 11.75 33.29
C VAL A 773 10.64 12.82 33.85
N ALA A 774 10.23 13.59 34.87
CA ALA A 774 11.04 14.69 35.43
C ALA A 774 12.44 14.27 35.94
N GLY A 775 12.67 12.98 36.21
CA GLY A 775 13.97 12.42 36.59
C GLY A 775 14.84 11.90 35.43
N MET A 776 14.37 11.92 34.18
CA MET A 776 15.14 11.43 33.04
C MET A 776 16.26 12.40 32.62
N PRO A 777 17.38 11.92 32.04
CA PRO A 777 18.57 12.74 31.73
C PRO A 777 18.32 14.01 30.90
N TRP A 778 17.31 14.00 30.03
CA TRP A 778 16.77 15.18 29.34
C TRP A 778 15.36 14.94 28.81
N ARG A 779 14.69 16.02 28.38
CA ARG A 779 13.28 15.99 27.97
C ARG A 779 13.00 16.96 26.84
N PHE A 780 12.03 16.67 25.97
CA PHE A 780 11.51 17.62 24.98
C PHE A 780 9.98 17.64 25.01
N ALA A 781 9.37 18.79 24.72
CA ALA A 781 7.92 18.92 24.64
C ALA A 781 7.43 18.84 23.19
N VAL A 782 6.17 18.47 23.00
CA VAL A 782 5.46 18.47 21.71
C VAL A 782 4.08 19.11 21.88
N LEU A 783 3.71 20.03 20.99
CA LEU A 783 2.31 20.43 20.79
C LEU A 783 1.95 20.41 19.29
N SER A 784 0.67 20.25 18.99
CA SER A 784 0.06 20.28 17.66
C SER A 784 -1.31 20.95 17.75
N ASP A 785 -1.91 21.28 16.61
CA ASP A 785 -3.36 21.51 16.51
C ASP A 785 -3.90 22.60 17.48
N ALA A 786 -3.26 23.76 17.43
CA ALA A 786 -3.76 24.99 18.04
C ALA A 786 -4.74 25.73 17.11
N GLN A 787 -4.51 25.67 15.80
CA GLN A 787 -5.35 26.17 14.71
C GLN A 787 -6.00 27.55 14.97
N PHE A 788 -5.19 28.59 15.19
CA PHE A 788 -5.70 29.99 15.30
C PHE A 788 -5.44 30.83 14.03
N VAL A 789 -6.19 31.93 13.88
CA VAL A 789 -6.04 32.92 12.79
C VAL A 789 -5.73 34.32 13.30
N ALA A 790 -4.92 35.07 12.56
CA ALA A 790 -4.66 36.49 12.81
C ALA A 790 -5.86 37.40 12.49
N ALA A 791 -6.89 36.86 11.80
CA ALA A 791 -8.19 37.52 11.66
C ALA A 791 -9.00 37.56 12.97
N ASN A 792 -8.64 36.78 14.00
CA ASN A 792 -9.26 36.78 15.32
C ASN A 792 -8.20 36.56 16.42
N PRO A 793 -7.33 37.56 16.68
CA PRO A 793 -6.15 37.42 17.53
C PRO A 793 -6.48 37.29 19.03
N ASP A 794 -7.69 37.64 19.43
CA ASP A 794 -8.20 37.59 20.81
C ASP A 794 -9.09 36.36 21.07
N SER A 795 -9.04 35.37 20.18
CA SER A 795 -9.83 34.13 20.25
C SER A 795 -9.38 33.16 21.36
N ASP A 796 -10.31 32.31 21.81
CA ASP A 796 -10.02 31.22 22.76
C ASP A 796 -8.88 30.31 22.29
N LEU A 797 -8.72 30.12 20.97
CA LEU A 797 -7.65 29.30 20.38
C LEU A 797 -6.27 29.94 20.59
N VAL A 798 -6.15 31.28 20.47
CA VAL A 798 -4.93 32.01 20.86
C VAL A 798 -4.71 31.94 22.37
N ALA A 799 -5.78 32.00 23.17
CA ALA A 799 -5.68 31.88 24.62
C ALA A 799 -5.17 30.50 25.07
N GLN A 800 -5.68 29.40 24.49
CA GLN A 800 -5.18 28.04 24.76
C GLN A 800 -3.77 27.82 24.19
N ALA A 801 -3.43 28.37 23.02
CA ALA A 801 -2.06 28.31 22.50
C ALA A 801 -1.06 28.97 23.47
N ARG A 802 -1.36 30.17 23.96
CA ARG A 802 -0.55 30.87 24.97
C ARG A 802 -0.48 30.12 26.30
N ARG A 803 -1.58 29.54 26.78
CA ARG A 803 -1.61 28.65 27.95
C ARG A 803 -0.63 27.49 27.76
N THR A 804 -0.75 26.75 26.66
CA THR A 804 0.07 25.58 26.35
C THR A 804 1.55 25.92 26.40
N LEU A 805 1.96 27.03 25.75
CA LEU A 805 3.36 27.48 25.73
C LEU A 805 3.88 27.85 27.13
N ARG A 806 3.05 28.46 28.00
CA ARG A 806 3.41 28.77 29.40
C ARG A 806 3.58 27.50 30.23
N GLU A 807 2.68 26.52 30.09
CA GLU A 807 2.77 25.23 30.78
C GLU A 807 4.02 24.45 30.34
N VAL A 808 4.29 24.39 29.03
CA VAL A 808 5.51 23.84 28.44
C VAL A 808 6.76 24.51 29.03
N LYS A 809 6.83 25.85 29.01
CA LYS A 809 7.98 26.60 29.55
C LYS A 809 8.16 26.36 31.04
N ALA A 810 7.07 26.33 31.82
CA ALA A 810 7.11 26.04 33.25
C ALA A 810 7.63 24.62 33.57
N ALA A 811 7.37 23.64 32.69
CA ALA A 811 7.85 22.27 32.83
C ALA A 811 9.34 22.08 32.47
N LYS A 812 9.98 23.07 31.81
CA LYS A 812 11.42 23.15 31.50
C LYS A 812 12.00 21.97 30.67
N PRO A 813 11.45 21.67 29.48
CA PRO A 813 12.14 20.80 28.52
C PRO A 813 13.42 21.47 27.98
N ASP A 814 14.28 20.69 27.33
CA ASP A 814 15.45 21.19 26.58
C ASP A 814 15.03 22.02 25.35
N PHE A 815 13.93 21.63 24.69
CA PHE A 815 13.32 22.32 23.56
C PHE A 815 11.85 21.89 23.38
N LEU A 816 11.12 22.65 22.56
CA LEU A 816 9.76 22.34 22.09
C LEU A 816 9.76 21.91 20.62
N VAL A 817 8.89 20.99 20.25
CA VAL A 817 8.47 20.75 18.86
C VAL A 817 7.01 21.18 18.68
N ILE A 818 6.77 22.01 17.66
CA ILE A 818 5.45 22.33 17.14
C ILE A 818 5.22 21.40 15.95
N ASN A 819 4.45 20.33 16.14
CA ASN A 819 4.25 19.29 15.12
C ASN A 819 2.95 19.54 14.34
N GLY A 820 2.94 20.64 13.59
CA GLY A 820 1.88 21.08 12.67
C GLY A 820 0.63 21.70 13.30
N ASP A 821 -0.12 22.39 12.45
CA ASP A 821 -1.43 22.98 12.68
C ASP A 821 -1.46 23.95 13.89
N PHE A 822 -0.43 24.79 14.00
CA PHE A 822 -0.40 25.84 15.02
C PHE A 822 -1.22 27.07 14.57
N VAL A 823 -1.19 27.37 13.27
CA VAL A 823 -2.16 28.28 12.63
C VAL A 823 -3.29 27.48 11.97
N ASP A 824 -4.43 28.12 11.68
CA ASP A 824 -5.54 27.51 10.91
C ASP A 824 -5.41 27.79 9.40
N THR A 825 -4.75 28.89 9.03
CA THR A 825 -4.53 29.31 7.64
C THR A 825 -3.10 29.76 7.39
N ALA A 826 -2.65 29.63 6.14
CA ALA A 826 -1.28 29.88 5.73
C ALA A 826 -1.01 31.33 5.28
N TYR A 827 -1.81 32.32 5.71
CA TYR A 827 -1.59 33.71 5.30
C TYR A 827 -0.40 34.33 6.06
N PRO A 828 0.36 35.27 5.48
CA PRO A 828 1.52 35.86 6.14
C PRO A 828 1.20 36.55 7.49
N ALA A 829 -0.05 37.00 7.67
CA ALA A 829 -0.52 37.55 8.94
C ALA A 829 -0.61 36.51 10.06
N ASP A 830 -1.01 35.27 9.74
CA ASP A 830 -1.14 34.16 10.68
C ASP A 830 0.25 33.75 11.20
N PHE A 831 1.23 33.61 10.30
CA PHE A 831 2.62 33.36 10.67
C PHE A 831 3.26 34.52 11.47
N ALA A 832 2.91 35.78 11.14
CA ALA A 832 3.36 36.94 11.91
C ALA A 832 2.71 37.02 13.31
N LEU A 833 1.51 36.48 13.51
CA LEU A 833 0.92 36.31 14.84
C LEU A 833 1.57 35.13 15.58
N ALA A 834 1.74 33.98 14.93
CA ALA A 834 2.38 32.79 15.50
C ALA A 834 3.80 33.08 15.99
N LYS A 835 4.62 33.75 15.17
CA LYS A 835 5.98 34.14 15.55
C LYS A 835 5.99 35.06 16.78
N ARG A 836 5.05 36.01 16.85
CA ARG A 836 4.90 36.94 17.98
C ARG A 836 4.48 36.22 19.26
N ILE A 837 3.51 35.30 19.20
CA ILE A 837 3.09 34.47 20.32
C ILE A 837 4.28 33.64 20.86
N LEU A 838 5.05 33.02 19.96
CA LEU A 838 6.24 32.24 20.34
C LEU A 838 7.32 33.11 20.98
N ASP A 839 7.60 34.29 20.42
CA ASP A 839 8.57 35.24 20.98
C ASP A 839 8.15 35.77 22.36
N GLU A 840 6.86 36.09 22.54
CA GLU A 840 6.30 36.62 23.79
C GLU A 840 6.26 35.57 24.92
N GLU A 841 5.77 34.36 24.64
CA GLU A 841 5.59 33.33 25.67
C GLU A 841 6.88 32.55 25.98
N LEU A 842 7.70 32.26 24.95
CA LEU A 842 8.96 31.54 25.14
C LEU A 842 10.11 32.47 25.52
N GLY A 843 10.07 33.76 25.13
CA GLY A 843 11.06 34.77 25.48
C GLY A 843 12.46 34.54 24.90
N GLY A 844 12.60 33.61 23.95
CA GLY A 844 13.89 33.11 23.47
C GLY A 844 14.65 32.21 24.46
N GLU A 845 14.07 31.92 25.64
CA GLU A 845 14.68 31.06 26.67
C GLU A 845 14.56 29.57 26.32
N LEU A 846 13.47 29.17 25.67
CA LEU A 846 13.22 27.80 25.23
C LEU A 846 13.33 27.71 23.69
N PRO A 847 14.31 26.96 23.15
CA PRO A 847 14.39 26.70 21.72
C PRO A 847 13.15 25.93 21.23
N TYR A 848 12.75 26.19 19.98
CA TYR A 848 11.66 25.45 19.34
C TYR A 848 11.99 25.04 17.90
N TYR A 849 11.41 23.92 17.48
CA TYR A 849 11.39 23.44 16.09
C TYR A 849 9.93 23.38 15.63
N TYR A 850 9.64 23.92 14.44
CA TYR A 850 8.28 23.95 13.89
C TYR A 850 8.27 23.09 12.62
N VAL A 851 7.41 22.09 12.61
CA VAL A 851 7.13 21.17 11.50
C VAL A 851 5.76 21.56 10.92
N PRO A 852 5.60 21.72 9.61
CA PRO A 852 4.31 22.08 9.02
C PRO A 852 3.35 20.89 8.89
N GLY A 853 2.10 21.13 9.31
CA GLY A 853 0.89 20.39 9.00
C GLY A 853 0.14 20.99 7.82
N ASN A 854 -1.09 20.52 7.57
CA ASN A 854 -1.88 20.95 6.41
C ASN A 854 -2.46 22.36 6.55
N HIS A 855 -2.65 22.87 7.77
CA HIS A 855 -3.11 24.26 7.96
C HIS A 855 -1.99 25.27 7.65
N GLU A 856 -0.72 24.89 7.78
CA GLU A 856 0.42 25.68 7.27
C GLU A 856 0.53 25.75 5.73
N ILE A 857 -0.36 25.09 4.98
CA ILE A 857 -0.61 25.32 3.54
C ILE A 857 -2.08 25.66 3.20
N MET A 858 -2.94 25.88 4.21
CA MET A 858 -4.36 26.10 3.95
C MET A 858 -4.61 27.52 3.41
N GLY A 859 -5.04 27.58 2.15
CA GLY A 859 -5.38 28.82 1.44
C GLY A 859 -4.20 29.56 0.79
N ALA A 860 -2.95 29.19 1.09
CA ALA A 860 -1.74 29.84 0.57
C ALA A 860 -0.52 28.90 0.60
N PRO A 861 0.53 29.14 -0.22
CA PRO A 861 1.65 28.21 -0.37
C PRO A 861 2.62 28.21 0.83
N ILE A 862 3.31 27.07 1.02
CA ILE A 862 4.31 26.83 2.08
C ILE A 862 5.42 27.89 2.17
N ALA A 863 5.74 28.59 1.08
CA ALA A 863 6.71 29.68 1.06
C ALA A 863 6.41 30.78 2.10
N ASN A 864 5.14 30.97 2.51
CA ASN A 864 4.76 31.88 3.58
C ASN A 864 5.25 31.43 4.95
N PHE A 865 5.25 30.11 5.22
CA PHE A 865 5.84 29.52 6.41
C PHE A 865 7.37 29.62 6.36
N GLU A 866 7.97 29.29 5.21
CA GLU A 866 9.43 29.26 5.03
C GLU A 866 10.06 30.65 5.25
N ALA A 867 9.37 31.71 4.82
CA ALA A 867 9.77 33.10 5.03
C ALA A 867 9.86 33.54 6.51
N VAL A 868 9.25 32.78 7.44
CA VAL A 868 9.20 33.11 8.87
C VAL A 868 9.93 32.07 9.75
N PHE A 869 9.86 30.78 9.39
CA PHE A 869 10.34 29.65 10.20
C PHE A 869 11.44 28.80 9.53
N GLY A 870 11.85 29.16 8.31
CA GLY A 870 12.89 28.47 7.54
C GLY A 870 12.43 27.12 6.97
N ALA A 871 13.39 26.24 6.68
CA ALA A 871 13.15 24.99 5.95
C ALA A 871 12.04 24.11 6.60
N PRO A 872 11.11 23.56 5.80
CA PRO A 872 9.94 22.82 6.30
C PRO A 872 10.29 21.39 6.72
N SER A 873 11.48 20.91 6.37
CA SER A 873 12.11 19.69 6.90
C SER A 873 13.53 20.00 7.38
N ARG A 874 14.03 19.24 8.36
CA ARG A 874 15.37 19.45 8.97
C ARG A 874 15.87 18.20 9.68
N VAL A 875 17.20 18.09 9.79
CA VAL A 875 17.89 17.06 10.57
C VAL A 875 18.82 17.75 11.58
N PHE A 876 18.79 17.33 12.84
CA PHE A 876 19.67 17.84 13.90
C PHE A 876 19.96 16.78 14.97
N ASP A 877 21.06 16.92 15.70
CA ASP A 877 21.45 16.00 16.78
C ASP A 877 21.33 16.70 18.15
N HIS A 878 20.69 16.05 19.13
CA HIS A 878 20.63 16.52 20.52
C HIS A 878 20.96 15.38 21.49
N ARG A 879 21.97 15.58 22.36
CA ARG A 879 22.39 14.65 23.44
C ARG A 879 22.47 13.16 23.03
N GLY A 880 22.93 12.85 21.81
CA GLY A 880 23.09 11.49 21.29
C GLY A 880 21.87 10.93 20.54
N THR A 881 20.83 11.74 20.32
CA THR A 881 19.64 11.37 19.52
C THR A 881 19.58 12.24 18.26
N ARG A 882 19.41 11.62 17.09
CA ARG A 882 19.19 12.33 15.82
C ARG A 882 17.70 12.57 15.60
N PHE A 883 17.33 13.82 15.38
CA PHE A 883 15.98 14.24 15.01
C PHE A 883 15.88 14.45 13.51
N VAL A 884 14.79 13.97 12.92
CA VAL A 884 14.42 14.17 11.52
C VAL A 884 12.98 14.67 11.49
N THR A 885 12.76 15.92 11.09
CA THR A 885 11.39 16.44 10.90
C THR A 885 11.08 16.53 9.41
N LEU A 886 9.88 16.09 9.02
CA LEU A 886 9.46 16.01 7.63
C LEU A 886 8.16 16.80 7.40
N ASN A 887 8.11 17.50 6.28
CA ASN A 887 6.95 18.23 5.79
C ASN A 887 5.91 17.23 5.26
N SER A 888 4.82 17.02 6.01
CA SER A 888 3.70 16.18 5.56
C SER A 888 2.47 17.00 5.19
N SER A 889 2.60 18.33 5.02
CA SER A 889 1.46 19.26 4.87
C SER A 889 0.49 18.89 3.74
N THR A 890 0.95 18.18 2.71
CA THR A 890 0.17 17.67 1.58
C THR A 890 -0.47 16.29 1.82
N GLY A 891 -0.54 15.80 3.06
CA GLY A 891 -1.00 14.44 3.41
C GLY A 891 -0.09 13.30 2.90
N THR A 892 1.13 13.65 2.46
CA THR A 892 2.15 12.78 1.86
C THR A 892 3.54 13.36 2.12
N LEU A 893 4.57 12.50 2.13
CA LEU A 893 5.98 12.90 2.20
C LEU A 893 6.52 13.33 0.84
N ARG A 894 6.08 12.74 -0.28
CA ARG A 894 6.50 13.15 -1.62
C ARG A 894 5.98 14.53 -2.00
N GLY A 895 4.75 14.88 -1.60
CA GLY A 895 4.16 16.20 -1.87
C GLY A 895 4.85 17.34 -1.14
N GLY A 896 5.47 17.06 0.02
CA GLY A 896 6.39 17.98 0.70
C GLY A 896 7.78 18.10 0.07
N GLY A 897 8.06 17.35 -1.00
CA GLY A 897 9.31 17.34 -1.77
C GLY A 897 10.12 16.06 -1.57
N PHE A 898 10.30 15.26 -2.63
CA PHE A 898 10.96 13.93 -2.58
C PHE A 898 12.39 13.94 -1.98
N ASP A 899 13.08 15.07 -2.02
CA ASP A 899 14.38 15.29 -1.39
C ASP A 899 14.37 14.97 0.12
N GLN A 900 13.25 15.20 0.81
CA GLN A 900 13.15 14.88 2.24
C GLN A 900 13.05 13.37 2.51
N VAL A 901 12.52 12.58 1.56
CA VAL A 901 12.51 11.12 1.64
C VAL A 901 13.93 10.58 1.54
N ARG A 902 14.71 11.12 0.58
CA ARG A 902 16.15 10.81 0.46
C ARG A 902 16.91 11.25 1.71
N ALA A 903 16.59 12.42 2.27
CA ALA A 903 17.18 12.91 3.52
C ALA A 903 16.84 12.01 4.73
N LEU A 904 15.61 11.50 4.86
CA LEU A 904 15.25 10.52 5.90
C LEU A 904 16.13 9.26 5.80
N ARG A 905 16.27 8.69 4.60
CA ARG A 905 17.11 7.52 4.36
C ARG A 905 18.57 7.80 4.73
N THR A 906 19.12 8.92 4.28
CA THR A 906 20.48 9.36 4.61
C THR A 906 20.67 9.60 6.11
N ALA A 907 19.68 10.16 6.80
CA ALA A 907 19.74 10.40 8.25
C ALA A 907 19.75 9.09 9.06
N LEU A 908 18.97 8.09 8.66
CA LEU A 908 18.94 6.75 9.28
C LEU A 908 20.25 5.99 9.04
N ASP A 909 20.78 5.98 7.81
CA ASP A 909 22.01 5.24 7.53
C ASP A 909 23.26 5.90 8.12
N SER A 910 23.33 7.23 8.13
CA SER A 910 24.37 7.95 8.87
C SER A 910 24.24 7.78 10.39
N ALA A 911 23.03 7.72 10.94
CA ALA A 911 22.80 7.41 12.35
C ALA A 911 23.18 5.96 12.69
N ALA A 912 23.05 5.02 11.74
CA ALA A 912 23.43 3.63 11.97
C ALA A 912 24.96 3.48 12.16
N GLY A 913 25.75 4.18 11.34
CA GLY A 913 27.22 4.14 11.40
C GLY A 913 27.87 5.01 12.48
N ASP A 914 27.21 6.10 12.91
CA ASP A 914 27.78 7.05 13.89
C ASP A 914 27.69 6.52 15.33
N GLU A 915 28.82 6.16 15.95
CA GLU A 915 28.86 5.66 17.34
C GLU A 915 28.41 6.69 18.39
N ARG A 916 28.30 7.99 18.03
CA ARG A 916 27.83 9.05 18.93
C ARG A 916 26.30 9.14 19.00
N ILE A 917 25.59 8.49 18.09
CA ILE A 917 24.13 8.49 18.01
C ILE A 917 23.61 7.15 18.56
N GLY A 918 22.91 7.21 19.69
CA GLY A 918 22.26 6.06 20.33
C GLY A 918 20.80 5.85 19.88
N SER A 919 20.14 6.88 19.35
CA SER A 919 18.74 6.81 18.92
C SER A 919 18.38 7.78 17.77
N VAL A 920 17.21 7.56 17.15
CA VAL A 920 16.59 8.45 16.16
C VAL A 920 15.13 8.77 16.55
N VAL A 921 14.69 10.01 16.33
CA VAL A 921 13.27 10.40 16.34
C VAL A 921 12.87 10.93 14.97
N VAL A 922 11.78 10.43 14.40
CA VAL A 922 11.14 10.98 13.19
C VAL A 922 9.83 11.67 13.58
N LEU A 923 9.63 12.90 13.08
CA LEU A 923 8.44 13.70 13.38
C LEU A 923 7.82 14.26 12.10
N HIS A 924 6.53 14.02 11.89
CA HIS A 924 5.73 14.71 10.89
C HIS A 924 4.26 14.72 11.28
N HIS A 925 3.54 15.79 10.90
CA HIS A 925 2.18 16.06 11.36
C HIS A 925 1.18 14.91 11.10
N HIS A 926 1.01 14.45 9.85
CA HIS A 926 0.10 13.34 9.54
C HIS A 926 0.77 11.99 9.91
N PRO A 927 0.28 11.20 10.87
CA PRO A 927 0.89 9.92 11.24
C PRO A 927 0.75 8.85 10.15
N PRO A 928 1.62 7.81 10.11
CA PRO A 928 1.44 6.66 9.23
C PRO A 928 0.13 5.89 9.47
N ARG A 929 -0.41 5.95 10.68
CA ARG A 929 -1.70 5.34 11.06
C ARG A 929 -2.55 6.32 11.86
N ASP A 930 -3.83 6.39 11.51
CA ASP A 930 -4.87 7.00 12.31
C ASP A 930 -5.49 5.90 13.20
N PRO A 931 -5.49 6.04 14.54
CA PRO A 931 -6.13 5.07 15.44
C PRO A 931 -7.65 5.09 15.30
N GLY A 932 -8.25 6.24 14.95
CA GLY A 932 -9.69 6.40 14.76
C GLY A 932 -10.23 5.48 13.65
N PRO A 933 -11.48 4.99 13.76
CA PRO A 933 -12.00 3.99 12.83
C PRO A 933 -12.31 4.55 11.42
N ALA A 934 -12.40 5.87 11.26
CA ALA A 934 -12.59 6.52 9.95
C ALA A 934 -11.31 6.59 9.10
N LYS A 935 -10.12 6.40 9.69
CA LYS A 935 -8.79 6.41 9.03
C LYS A 935 -8.53 7.66 8.17
N ALA A 936 -9.11 8.80 8.55
CA ALA A 936 -9.12 10.04 7.78
C ALA A 936 -7.88 10.91 8.01
N SER A 937 -7.21 10.75 9.15
CA SER A 937 -6.13 11.65 9.61
C SER A 937 -4.75 11.00 9.59
N GLN A 938 -4.41 10.31 8.49
CA GLN A 938 -3.13 9.61 8.29
C GLN A 938 -2.48 9.95 6.95
N LEU A 939 -1.22 9.53 6.76
CA LEU A 939 -0.57 9.57 5.43
C LEU A 939 -1.45 8.88 4.39
N THR A 940 -1.83 9.64 3.37
CA THR A 940 -2.75 9.19 2.31
C THR A 940 -2.10 8.20 1.35
N ASP A 941 -0.80 8.34 1.10
CA ASP A 941 0.01 7.31 0.46
C ASP A 941 0.35 6.21 1.49
N ARG A 942 -0.20 5.01 1.25
CA ARG A 942 -0.04 3.88 2.17
C ARG A 942 1.30 3.16 2.01
N LYS A 943 1.96 3.27 0.86
CA LYS A 943 3.33 2.75 0.67
C LYS A 943 4.33 3.66 1.38
N GLU A 944 4.13 4.98 1.41
CA GLU A 944 4.91 5.90 2.26
C GLU A 944 4.78 5.55 3.75
N ALA A 945 3.56 5.28 4.23
CA ALA A 945 3.32 4.85 5.61
C ALA A 945 4.07 3.55 5.95
N ALA A 946 3.96 2.52 5.11
CA ALA A 946 4.69 1.27 5.27
C ALA A 946 6.22 1.47 5.24
N LEU A 947 6.72 2.36 4.37
CA LEU A 947 8.14 2.66 4.22
C LEU A 947 8.73 3.27 5.51
N VAL A 948 8.02 4.23 6.14
CA VAL A 948 8.45 4.85 7.40
C VAL A 948 8.47 3.82 8.54
N GLU A 949 7.41 3.01 8.67
CA GLU A 949 7.32 1.96 9.67
C GLU A 949 8.44 0.92 9.51
N GLN A 950 8.62 0.41 8.29
CA GLN A 950 9.68 -0.56 7.99
C GLN A 950 11.07 0.02 8.25
N TRP A 951 11.37 1.23 7.78
CA TRP A 951 12.70 1.82 7.95
C TRP A 951 13.07 2.07 9.41
N LEU A 952 12.12 2.41 10.27
CA LEU A 952 12.36 2.57 11.71
C LEU A 952 12.55 1.22 12.41
N ALA A 953 11.73 0.22 12.10
CA ALA A 953 11.88 -1.14 12.60
C ALA A 953 13.20 -1.77 12.16
N ASP A 954 13.55 -1.68 10.87
CA ASP A 954 14.81 -2.17 10.31
C ASP A 954 16.02 -1.43 10.88
N PHE A 955 15.92 -0.12 11.15
CA PHE A 955 16.96 0.62 11.86
C PHE A 955 17.17 0.07 13.27
N GLN A 956 16.09 -0.07 14.05
CA GLN A 956 16.17 -0.56 15.43
C GLN A 956 16.68 -2.02 15.49
N HIS A 957 16.12 -2.93 14.71
CA HIS A 957 16.55 -4.34 14.68
C HIS A 957 17.99 -4.55 14.18
N ARG A 958 18.43 -3.79 13.18
CA ARG A 958 19.79 -3.92 12.60
C ARG A 958 20.89 -3.32 13.47
N THR A 959 20.58 -2.29 14.26
CA THR A 959 21.58 -1.52 15.00
C THR A 959 21.49 -1.69 16.53
N GLY A 960 20.30 -2.06 17.04
CA GLY A 960 19.95 -2.04 18.46
C GLY A 960 19.72 -0.63 19.03
N LYS A 961 19.85 0.42 18.20
CA LYS A 961 19.65 1.83 18.58
C LYS A 961 18.16 2.13 18.72
N GLY A 962 17.82 3.08 19.59
CA GLY A 962 16.42 3.45 19.82
C GLY A 962 15.80 4.12 18.59
N ALA A 963 14.55 3.78 18.28
CA ALA A 963 13.71 4.53 17.35
C ALA A 963 12.46 5.07 18.07
N LEU A 964 11.88 6.15 17.53
CA LEU A 964 10.61 6.75 17.95
C LEU A 964 9.98 7.50 16.78
N PHE A 965 8.67 7.38 16.61
CA PHE A 965 7.87 8.26 15.74
C PHE A 965 6.95 9.19 16.55
N VAL A 966 6.73 10.42 16.07
CA VAL A 966 5.78 11.39 16.65
C VAL A 966 4.92 12.07 15.58
N GLY A 967 3.60 11.89 15.68
CA GLY A 967 2.56 12.52 14.85
C GLY A 967 1.70 13.55 15.59
N GLY A 968 0.75 14.14 14.87
CA GLY A 968 -0.32 15.02 15.34
C GLY A 968 -1.60 14.77 14.53
N HIS A 969 -2.32 15.82 14.12
CA HIS A 969 -3.36 15.83 13.07
C HIS A 969 -4.69 15.12 13.41
N VAL A 970 -4.64 13.92 13.99
CA VAL A 970 -5.82 13.15 14.43
C VAL A 970 -6.60 13.89 15.53
N GLY A 971 -5.93 14.78 16.26
CA GLY A 971 -6.50 15.51 17.40
C GLY A 971 -6.91 14.61 18.56
N THR A 972 -6.16 13.52 18.74
CA THR A 972 -6.37 12.48 19.75
C THR A 972 -5.02 12.03 20.31
N PHE A 973 -4.86 12.04 21.64
CA PHE A 973 -3.66 11.55 22.31
C PHE A 973 -3.59 10.02 22.28
N HIS A 974 -2.64 9.46 21.53
CA HIS A 974 -2.56 8.02 21.31
C HIS A 974 -1.11 7.51 21.26
N ALA A 975 -0.90 6.25 21.64
CA ALA A 975 0.38 5.56 21.54
C ALA A 975 0.20 4.06 21.30
N ASP A 976 0.84 3.55 20.25
CA ASP A 976 0.97 2.12 19.91
C ASP A 976 2.43 1.80 19.60
N ARG A 977 2.74 0.53 19.31
CA ARG A 977 4.09 0.05 18.99
C ARG A 977 4.05 -0.91 17.81
N ILE A 978 4.90 -0.64 16.83
CA ILE A 978 4.98 -1.36 15.56
C ILE A 978 6.39 -1.94 15.47
N ASP A 979 6.50 -3.28 15.48
CA ASP A 979 7.78 -3.99 15.36
C ASP A 979 8.88 -3.41 16.30
N GLY A 980 8.53 -3.30 17.59
CA GLY A 980 9.37 -2.77 18.67
C GLY A 980 9.47 -1.24 18.77
N VAL A 981 9.07 -0.49 17.74
CA VAL A 981 9.21 0.98 17.69
C VAL A 981 7.95 1.66 18.24
N PRO A 982 8.04 2.60 19.21
CA PRO A 982 6.88 3.36 19.66
C PRO A 982 6.44 4.42 18.63
N PHE A 983 5.13 4.53 18.43
CA PHE A 983 4.48 5.55 17.60
C PHE A 983 3.56 6.40 18.47
N LEU A 984 3.97 7.64 18.74
CA LEU A 984 3.17 8.62 19.48
C LEU A 984 2.34 9.49 18.53
N ILE A 985 1.14 9.87 18.96
CA ILE A 985 0.30 10.88 18.31
C ILE A 985 -0.09 11.90 19.38
N ASN A 986 0.32 13.15 19.18
CA ASN A 986 -0.04 14.26 20.06
C ASN A 986 -1.43 14.78 19.70
N GLY A 987 -2.32 14.95 20.69
CA GLY A 987 -3.64 15.55 20.48
C GLY A 987 -3.64 17.08 20.48
N ASN A 988 -4.83 17.69 20.47
CA ASN A 988 -4.96 19.14 20.24
C ASN A 988 -4.47 20.00 21.41
N ALA A 989 -3.72 21.06 21.10
CA ALA A 989 -3.44 22.13 22.06
C ALA A 989 -4.59 23.13 22.19
N GLY A 990 -5.23 23.51 21.08
CA GLY A 990 -6.29 24.54 21.06
C GLY A 990 -7.66 24.04 20.59
N LYS A 991 -7.67 23.31 19.47
CA LYS A 991 -8.89 22.86 18.79
C LYS A 991 -9.68 21.81 19.57
N GLY A 992 -11.00 21.76 19.38
CA GLY A 992 -11.87 20.73 19.94
C GLY A 992 -11.40 19.30 19.56
N PRO A 993 -11.17 18.38 20.52
CA PRO A 993 -10.62 17.04 20.23
C PRO A 993 -11.55 16.14 19.40
N SER A 994 -10.96 15.30 18.54
CA SER A 994 -11.67 14.51 17.51
C SER A 994 -12.18 13.13 17.97
N SER A 995 -12.19 12.86 19.28
CA SER A 995 -12.48 11.51 19.83
C SER A 995 -13.13 11.57 21.22
N PRO A 996 -13.61 10.44 21.78
CA PRO A 996 -14.05 10.35 23.17
C PRO A 996 -12.94 10.70 24.18
N ALA A 997 -13.31 11.21 25.36
CA ALA A 997 -12.36 11.75 26.33
C ALA A 997 -11.50 10.69 27.04
N ASP A 998 -12.08 9.51 27.23
CA ASP A 998 -11.47 8.25 27.66
C ASP A 998 -10.57 7.60 26.58
N GLN A 999 -10.67 8.04 25.32
CA GLN A 999 -9.92 7.53 24.17
C GLN A 999 -8.85 8.52 23.67
N GLY A 1000 -8.42 9.47 24.51
CA GLY A 1000 -7.41 10.48 24.16
C GLY A 1000 -7.95 11.77 23.55
N GLY A 1001 -9.27 11.90 23.41
CA GLY A 1001 -9.93 13.13 22.98
C GLY A 1001 -10.00 14.17 24.10
N PHE A 1002 -8.88 14.78 24.45
CA PHE A 1002 -8.77 15.91 25.37
C PHE A 1002 -7.79 16.96 24.82
N THR A 1003 -7.85 18.19 25.31
CA THR A 1003 -6.85 19.21 24.95
C THR A 1003 -5.63 19.12 25.87
N GLY A 1004 -4.43 19.43 25.36
CA GLY A 1004 -3.20 19.32 26.14
C GLY A 1004 -1.94 19.34 25.28
N TRP A 1005 -0.87 18.73 25.79
CA TRP A 1005 0.44 18.61 25.11
C TRP A 1005 1.23 17.40 25.63
N THR A 1006 2.31 17.02 24.96
CA THR A 1006 3.15 15.87 25.36
C THR A 1006 4.50 16.31 25.91
N MET A 1007 4.93 15.74 27.03
CA MET A 1007 6.33 15.79 27.48
C MET A 1007 6.99 14.43 27.22
N VAL A 1008 8.04 14.38 26.40
CA VAL A 1008 8.84 13.17 26.18
C VAL A 1008 10.12 13.26 27.01
N GLY A 1009 10.37 12.26 27.85
CA GLY A 1009 11.65 12.06 28.52
C GLY A 1009 12.52 11.06 27.77
N VAL A 1010 13.83 11.27 27.83
CA VAL A 1010 14.82 10.48 27.10
C VAL A 1010 15.95 10.04 28.02
N ASP A 1011 16.21 8.73 28.03
CA ASP A 1011 17.41 8.11 28.59
C ASP A 1011 18.27 7.58 27.42
N PRO A 1012 19.45 8.18 27.12
CA PRO A 1012 20.20 7.84 25.91
C PRO A 1012 20.72 6.40 25.86
N VAL A 1013 20.34 5.65 24.83
CA VAL A 1013 20.77 4.25 24.61
C VAL A 1013 22.29 4.15 24.60
N THR A 1014 22.85 3.36 25.52
CA THR A 1014 24.29 3.11 25.55
C THR A 1014 24.71 2.13 24.46
N ARG A 1015 26.00 2.17 24.08
CA ARG A 1015 26.60 1.17 23.18
C ARG A 1015 26.32 -0.27 23.63
N GLN A 1016 26.38 -0.54 24.93
CA GLN A 1016 26.19 -1.89 25.48
C GLN A 1016 24.74 -2.38 25.33
N GLU A 1017 23.77 -1.49 25.46
CA GLU A 1017 22.35 -1.80 25.26
C GLU A 1017 22.03 -2.00 23.78
N ALA A 1018 22.56 -1.15 22.90
CA ALA A 1018 22.43 -1.36 21.46
C ALA A 1018 23.10 -2.67 21.01
N GLU A 1019 24.31 -2.97 21.51
CA GLU A 1019 24.96 -4.25 21.24
C GLU A 1019 24.24 -5.47 21.83
N ARG A 1020 23.44 -5.30 22.89
CA ARG A 1020 22.53 -6.34 23.41
C ARG A 1020 21.30 -6.49 22.51
N ALA A 1021 20.57 -5.42 22.26
CA ALA A 1021 19.33 -5.44 21.46
C ALA A 1021 19.58 -5.96 20.03
N ARG A 1022 20.70 -5.58 19.40
CA ARG A 1022 21.10 -6.09 18.08
C ARG A 1022 21.38 -7.61 18.06
N ARG A 1023 21.77 -8.21 19.20
CA ARG A 1023 22.02 -9.66 19.30
C ARG A 1023 20.74 -10.47 19.50
N ASP A 1024 19.71 -9.86 20.09
CA ASP A 1024 18.41 -10.48 20.32
C ASP A 1024 17.26 -9.51 19.99
N PRO A 1025 17.05 -9.19 18.69
CA PRO A 1025 16.16 -8.12 18.26
C PRO A 1025 14.66 -8.46 18.41
N LEU A 1026 14.31 -9.61 18.98
CA LEU A 1026 12.94 -10.08 19.21
C LEU A 1026 12.57 -10.07 20.70
N VAL A 1027 13.50 -9.60 21.55
CA VAL A 1027 13.30 -9.33 22.97
C VAL A 1027 13.11 -7.83 23.16
N GLU A 1028 12.57 -7.42 24.32
CA GLU A 1028 12.45 -6.03 24.77
C GLU A 1028 13.62 -5.14 24.31
N GLY A 1029 13.29 -4.21 23.40
CA GLY A 1029 14.21 -3.21 22.87
C GLY A 1029 14.67 -2.21 23.94
N PRO A 1030 15.53 -1.25 23.58
CA PRO A 1030 15.98 -0.24 24.54
C PRO A 1030 14.80 0.57 25.08
N ARG A 1031 14.58 0.56 26.40
CA ARG A 1031 13.54 1.37 27.08
C ARG A 1031 14.04 2.81 27.27
N TRP A 1032 14.24 3.49 26.15
CA TRP A 1032 15.00 4.74 26.04
C TRP A 1032 14.16 6.02 26.09
N VAL A 1033 12.83 5.87 26.01
CA VAL A 1033 11.85 6.96 26.00
C VAL A 1033 10.65 6.62 26.87
N ALA A 1034 10.09 7.67 27.48
CA ALA A 1034 8.75 7.65 28.07
C ALA A 1034 8.05 8.99 27.78
N ALA A 1035 6.72 8.99 27.76
CA ALA A 1035 5.88 10.12 27.42
C ALA A 1035 4.85 10.40 28.52
N GLU A 1036 4.62 11.68 28.81
CA GLU A 1036 3.49 12.17 29.58
C GLU A 1036 2.51 12.89 28.64
N PHE A 1037 1.30 12.36 28.48
CA PHE A 1037 0.20 13.07 27.84
C PHE A 1037 -0.48 13.98 28.86
N ARG A 1038 -0.08 15.26 28.83
CA ARG A 1038 -0.49 16.29 29.78
C ARG A 1038 -1.76 16.97 29.30
N ALA A 1039 -2.90 16.45 29.74
CA ALA A 1039 -4.17 17.13 29.59
C ALA A 1039 -4.12 18.53 30.23
N HIS A 1040 -4.77 19.52 29.59
CA HIS A 1040 -5.10 20.78 30.24
C HIS A 1040 -6.04 20.54 31.42
N VAL A 1041 -5.83 21.24 32.53
CA VAL A 1041 -6.61 21.08 33.76
C VAL A 1041 -7.10 22.45 34.22
N ASP A 1042 -8.41 22.69 34.13
CA ASP A 1042 -9.05 23.87 34.75
C ASP A 1042 -9.48 23.55 36.19
N ARG A 1043 -9.83 22.28 36.44
CA ARG A 1043 -10.09 21.71 37.77
C ARG A 1043 -9.78 20.22 37.76
N LEU A 1044 -9.08 19.73 38.78
CA LEU A 1044 -8.88 18.31 39.06
C LEU A 1044 -9.71 17.94 40.30
N THR A 1045 -10.42 16.82 40.24
CA THR A 1045 -11.22 16.29 41.36
C THR A 1045 -10.81 14.84 41.60
N LEU A 1046 -10.58 14.46 42.87
CA LEU A 1046 -10.28 13.09 43.29
C LEU A 1046 -11.42 12.60 44.18
N ALA A 1047 -12.06 11.50 43.78
CA ALA A 1047 -13.11 10.84 44.53
C ALA A 1047 -12.58 9.51 45.10
N ALA A 1048 -12.81 9.29 46.39
CA ALA A 1048 -12.46 8.06 47.09
C ALA A 1048 -13.51 7.79 48.19
N PRO A 1049 -13.65 6.54 48.70
CA PRO A 1049 -14.62 6.23 49.74
C PRO A 1049 -14.14 6.74 51.10
N ASP A 1050 -15.04 7.27 51.94
CA ASP A 1050 -14.68 7.73 53.30
C ASP A 1050 -14.01 6.64 54.15
N THR A 1051 -14.41 5.38 53.93
CA THR A 1051 -13.86 4.21 54.63
C THR A 1051 -13.67 3.04 53.67
N VAL A 1052 -12.59 2.27 53.87
CA VAL A 1052 -12.36 1.00 53.17
C VAL A 1052 -11.95 -0.07 54.20
N ALA A 1053 -12.67 -1.19 54.22
CA ALA A 1053 -12.45 -2.28 55.16
C ALA A 1053 -11.44 -3.31 54.63
N VAL A 1054 -10.66 -3.93 55.53
CA VAL A 1054 -9.79 -5.04 55.14
C VAL A 1054 -10.60 -6.17 54.50
N GLY A 1055 -10.17 -6.61 53.31
CA GLY A 1055 -10.85 -7.63 52.51
C GLY A 1055 -11.84 -7.08 51.47
N THR A 1056 -12.27 -5.83 51.59
CA THR A 1056 -13.24 -5.20 50.66
C THR A 1056 -12.56 -4.06 49.88
N PRO A 1057 -12.31 -4.20 48.56
CA PRO A 1057 -11.71 -3.13 47.77
C PRO A 1057 -12.63 -1.91 47.63
N GLY A 1058 -12.06 -0.71 47.76
CA GLY A 1058 -12.73 0.56 47.49
C GLY A 1058 -12.35 1.13 46.11
N LYS A 1059 -13.30 1.77 45.42
CA LYS A 1059 -13.05 2.44 44.14
C LYS A 1059 -12.58 3.88 44.35
N VAL A 1060 -11.48 4.24 43.72
CA VAL A 1060 -10.92 5.58 43.61
C VAL A 1060 -10.99 6.01 42.15
N THR A 1061 -11.42 7.24 41.88
CA THR A 1061 -11.45 7.83 40.55
C THR A 1061 -11.00 9.28 40.60
N ALA A 1062 -10.36 9.76 39.54
CA ALA A 1062 -10.05 11.17 39.40
C ALA A 1062 -10.51 11.69 38.03
N THR A 1063 -10.88 12.97 38.00
CA THR A 1063 -11.60 13.58 36.88
C THR A 1063 -11.15 15.03 36.69
N ILE A 1064 -10.86 15.38 35.45
CA ILE A 1064 -10.49 16.73 35.00
C ILE A 1064 -11.72 17.41 34.40
N THR A 1065 -11.87 18.72 34.66
CA THR A 1065 -12.70 19.62 33.86
C THR A 1065 -11.80 20.46 32.95
N GLN A 1066 -12.20 20.56 31.68
CA GLN A 1066 -11.53 21.33 30.61
C GLN A 1066 -12.45 22.45 30.08
N PRO A 1067 -11.94 23.37 29.22
CA PRO A 1067 -12.74 24.42 28.61
C PRO A 1067 -14.01 23.89 27.92
N GLY A 1068 -15.07 24.70 27.93
CA GLY A 1068 -16.40 24.27 27.49
C GLY A 1068 -17.10 23.25 28.41
N GLY A 1069 -16.51 22.91 29.56
CA GLY A 1069 -17.08 21.96 30.53
C GLY A 1069 -16.81 20.48 30.21
N ARG A 1070 -15.94 20.19 29.23
CA ARG A 1070 -15.58 18.81 28.87
C ARG A 1070 -14.97 18.10 30.07
N THR A 1071 -15.47 16.90 30.34
CA THR A 1071 -15.06 16.06 31.48
C THR A 1071 -14.15 14.95 30.97
N VAL A 1072 -12.96 14.82 31.55
CA VAL A 1072 -11.93 13.85 31.13
C VAL A 1072 -11.54 12.96 32.31
N PRO A 1073 -11.59 11.62 32.21
CA PRO A 1073 -11.15 10.74 33.28
C PRO A 1073 -9.63 10.74 33.39
N VAL A 1074 -9.10 10.67 34.61
CA VAL A 1074 -7.67 10.47 34.86
C VAL A 1074 -7.37 8.98 34.81
N ALA A 1075 -7.30 8.46 33.59
CA ALA A 1075 -6.93 7.10 33.24
C ALA A 1075 -6.20 7.14 31.89
N ALA A 1076 -5.52 6.05 31.52
CA ALA A 1076 -4.86 5.96 30.20
C ALA A 1076 -5.87 6.29 29.07
N PRO A 1077 -5.51 7.17 28.12
CA PRO A 1077 -4.14 7.62 27.83
C PRO A 1077 -3.69 8.91 28.57
N VAL A 1078 -4.47 9.50 29.48
CA VAL A 1078 -4.01 10.64 30.33
C VAL A 1078 -2.87 10.18 31.25
N SER A 1079 -1.78 10.97 31.31
CA SER A 1079 -0.69 10.74 32.26
C SER A 1079 -0.90 11.48 33.58
N ALA A 1080 -0.61 10.80 34.68
CA ALA A 1080 -0.78 11.31 36.04
C ALA A 1080 0.35 10.81 36.96
N ASP A 1081 0.60 11.54 38.04
CA ASP A 1081 1.51 11.16 39.13
C ASP A 1081 0.67 10.87 40.38
N TRP A 1082 0.51 9.59 40.73
CA TRP A 1082 -0.25 9.15 41.90
C TRP A 1082 0.67 9.00 43.10
N SER A 1083 0.28 9.63 44.21
CA SER A 1083 1.04 9.62 45.46
C SER A 1083 0.11 9.37 46.64
N ALA A 1084 0.67 8.87 47.74
CA ALA A 1084 -0.10 8.55 48.93
C ALA A 1084 0.76 8.69 50.19
N SER A 1085 0.14 8.54 51.35
CA SER A 1085 0.86 8.42 52.63
C SER A 1085 1.92 7.31 52.57
N PRO A 1086 3.11 7.43 53.20
CA PRO A 1086 4.19 6.43 53.11
C PRO A 1086 3.86 5.01 53.60
N SER A 1087 2.70 4.81 54.19
CA SER A 1087 2.11 3.52 54.59
C SER A 1087 1.16 2.94 53.51
N VAL A 1088 1.04 3.54 52.34
CA VAL A 1088 0.27 3.04 51.19
C VAL A 1088 1.23 2.71 50.05
N LEU A 1089 1.08 1.52 49.49
CA LEU A 1089 1.71 1.16 48.22
C LEU A 1089 0.92 1.78 47.07
N VAL A 1090 1.57 2.51 46.17
CA VAL A 1090 0.99 2.85 44.86
C VAL A 1090 1.59 1.90 43.80
N GLY A 1091 0.76 1.42 42.87
CA GLY A 1091 1.16 0.55 41.77
C GLY A 1091 1.58 -0.86 42.20
N ASP A 1092 2.56 -1.43 41.50
CA ASP A 1092 2.84 -2.87 41.46
C ASP A 1092 4.03 -3.33 42.32
N GLY A 1093 4.56 -2.44 43.17
CA GLY A 1093 5.68 -2.75 44.05
C GLY A 1093 5.38 -3.86 45.07
N LYS A 1094 6.44 -4.46 45.63
CA LYS A 1094 6.27 -5.46 46.70
C LYS A 1094 5.72 -4.80 47.97
N VAL A 1095 4.66 -5.38 48.54
CA VAL A 1095 4.08 -4.97 49.83
C VAL A 1095 5.14 -5.12 50.93
N LYS A 1096 5.39 -4.03 51.69
CA LYS A 1096 6.38 -3.99 52.77
C LYS A 1096 5.70 -4.08 54.14
N PRO A 1097 6.41 -4.44 55.23
CA PRO A 1097 5.80 -4.66 56.54
C PRO A 1097 5.03 -3.47 57.13
N TRP A 1098 5.29 -2.23 56.68
CA TRP A 1098 4.60 -1.01 57.10
C TRP A 1098 3.49 -0.53 56.16
N HIS A 1099 3.22 -1.24 55.05
CA HIS A 1099 2.11 -0.91 54.17
C HIS A 1099 0.79 -1.39 54.79
N VAL A 1100 -0.18 -0.49 54.92
CA VAL A 1100 -1.54 -0.73 55.44
C VAL A 1100 -2.61 -0.77 54.34
N ALA A 1101 -2.30 -0.24 53.15
CA ALA A 1101 -3.13 -0.34 51.95
C ALA A 1101 -2.27 -0.42 50.67
N ARG A 1102 -2.90 -0.81 49.56
CA ARG A 1102 -2.39 -0.66 48.19
C ARG A 1102 -3.42 0.08 47.35
N LEU A 1103 -2.99 1.10 46.61
CA LEU A 1103 -3.71 1.71 45.49
C LEU A 1103 -3.12 1.18 44.18
N ASP A 1104 -3.97 0.68 43.30
CA ASP A 1104 -3.68 0.42 41.90
C ASP A 1104 -4.26 1.57 41.05
N PRO A 1105 -3.43 2.44 40.44
CA PRO A 1105 -3.90 3.52 39.58
C PRO A 1105 -4.56 3.06 38.28
N ALA A 1106 -4.16 1.91 37.73
CA ALA A 1106 -4.65 1.43 36.43
C ALA A 1106 -6.09 0.90 36.54
N THR A 1107 -6.45 0.28 37.66
CA THR A 1107 -7.85 -0.10 37.94
C THR A 1107 -8.59 0.89 38.83
N GLY A 1108 -7.90 1.86 39.44
CA GLY A 1108 -8.46 2.77 40.45
C GLY A 1108 -8.90 2.04 41.72
N THR A 1109 -8.20 0.99 42.13
CA THR A 1109 -8.62 0.10 43.23
C THR A 1109 -7.76 0.31 44.48
N LEU A 1110 -8.39 0.70 45.59
CA LEU A 1110 -7.75 0.78 46.91
C LEU A 1110 -8.11 -0.45 47.75
N THR A 1111 -7.12 -1.27 48.06
CA THR A 1111 -7.27 -2.44 48.93
C THR A 1111 -6.66 -2.16 50.29
N ALA A 1112 -7.49 -2.14 51.34
CA ALA A 1112 -7.01 -2.13 52.73
C ALA A 1112 -6.37 -3.49 53.06
N LEU A 1113 -5.09 -3.47 53.44
CA LEU A 1113 -4.31 -4.65 53.82
C LEU A 1113 -4.40 -4.92 55.32
N ARG A 1114 -4.56 -3.86 56.13
CA ARG A 1114 -4.67 -3.91 57.60
C ARG A 1114 -5.55 -2.74 58.10
N PRO A 1115 -6.24 -2.89 59.25
CA PRO A 1115 -6.86 -1.73 59.90
C PRO A 1115 -5.80 -0.71 60.30
N ALA A 1116 -6.10 0.57 60.15
CA ALA A 1116 -5.21 1.68 60.47
C ALA A 1116 -6.02 2.95 60.80
N GLY A 1117 -5.34 4.10 60.87
CA GLY A 1117 -6.00 5.40 60.90
C GLY A 1117 -6.53 5.81 59.52
N SER A 1118 -6.52 7.12 59.28
CA SER A 1118 -6.69 7.66 57.93
C SER A 1118 -5.39 7.61 57.13
N VAL A 1119 -5.50 7.38 55.83
CA VAL A 1119 -4.44 7.58 54.83
C VAL A 1119 -4.89 8.65 53.84
N VAL A 1120 -3.94 9.45 53.36
CA VAL A 1120 -4.15 10.40 52.27
C VAL A 1120 -3.74 9.74 50.95
N LEU A 1121 -4.60 9.86 49.95
CA LEU A 1121 -4.33 9.59 48.53
C LEU A 1121 -4.29 10.92 47.79
N ALA A 1122 -3.47 11.00 46.74
CA ALA A 1122 -3.34 12.19 45.92
C ALA A 1122 -3.00 11.84 44.47
N VAL A 1123 -3.39 12.73 43.57
CA VAL A 1123 -3.10 12.63 42.14
C VAL A 1123 -2.70 14.00 41.61
N THR A 1124 -1.64 14.03 40.81
CA THR A 1124 -1.14 15.22 40.14
C THR A 1124 -1.27 15.03 38.62
N VAL A 1125 -1.97 15.94 37.92
CA VAL A 1125 -2.00 15.97 36.45
C VAL A 1125 -1.56 17.35 35.99
N ASN A 1126 -0.54 17.38 35.12
CA ASN A 1126 0.00 18.60 34.52
C ASN A 1126 0.29 19.73 35.55
N GLY A 1127 0.82 19.36 36.71
CA GLY A 1127 1.15 20.27 37.82
C GLY A 1127 -0.02 20.63 38.75
N VAL A 1128 -1.27 20.33 38.40
CA VAL A 1128 -2.44 20.51 39.29
C VAL A 1128 -2.61 19.26 40.15
N ARG A 1129 -2.81 19.42 41.46
CA ARG A 1129 -2.90 18.32 42.44
C ARG A 1129 -4.25 18.30 43.15
N ALA A 1130 -4.80 17.12 43.37
CA ALA A 1130 -5.97 16.88 44.21
C ALA A 1130 -5.69 15.76 45.23
N GLU A 1131 -6.29 15.86 46.43
CA GLU A 1131 -6.08 14.91 47.53
C GLU A 1131 -7.41 14.46 48.15
N ALA A 1132 -7.45 13.24 48.68
CA ALA A 1132 -8.59 12.65 49.37
C ALA A 1132 -8.11 11.81 50.58
N THR A 1133 -8.90 11.78 51.65
CA THR A 1133 -8.55 11.07 52.90
C THR A 1133 -9.49 9.89 53.12
N VAL A 1134 -8.92 8.69 53.27
CA VAL A 1134 -9.66 7.43 53.43
C VAL A 1134 -9.32 6.79 54.77
N ARG A 1135 -10.31 6.34 55.55
CA ARG A 1135 -10.10 5.61 56.81
C ARG A 1135 -10.07 4.09 56.58
N LEU A 1136 -9.05 3.40 57.08
CA LEU A 1136 -8.86 1.97 56.86
C LEU A 1136 -9.40 1.14 58.03
N THR A 1137 -10.59 0.57 57.87
CA THR A 1137 -11.30 -0.14 58.94
C THR A 1137 -10.96 -1.64 58.98
N ALA A 1138 -11.23 -2.29 60.12
CA ALA A 1138 -11.15 -3.74 60.22
C ALA A 1138 -12.21 -4.40 59.31
N ALA A 1139 -11.98 -5.66 58.94
CA ALA A 1139 -12.98 -6.47 58.26
C ALA A 1139 -14.27 -6.50 59.09
N VAL A 1140 -15.43 -6.39 58.45
CA VAL A 1140 -16.72 -6.52 59.13
C VAL A 1140 -16.87 -7.97 59.54
N SER A 1141 -16.91 -8.24 60.85
CA SER A 1141 -17.28 -9.56 61.35
C SER A 1141 -18.74 -9.79 61.02
N GLU A 1142 -19.04 -10.79 60.19
CA GLU A 1142 -20.39 -11.35 60.16
C GLU A 1142 -20.72 -11.84 61.57
N ALA A 1143 -21.79 -11.30 62.15
CA ALA A 1143 -22.39 -11.88 63.33
C ALA A 1143 -23.12 -13.14 62.87
N ALA A 1144 -22.76 -14.30 63.42
CA ALA A 1144 -23.50 -15.53 63.17
C ALA A 1144 -24.99 -15.31 63.52
N PRO A 1145 -25.93 -15.80 62.69
CA PRO A 1145 -27.35 -15.62 62.95
C PRO A 1145 -27.72 -16.24 64.31
N ALA A 1146 -28.50 -15.51 65.11
CA ALA A 1146 -29.05 -16.03 66.35
C ALA A 1146 -30.03 -17.18 66.05
N ALA A 1147 -30.03 -18.19 66.92
CA ALA A 1147 -30.82 -19.42 66.80
C ALA A 1147 -32.30 -19.24 67.20
#